data_AF-A0A5C1A475-F1
#
_entry.id   AF-A0A5C1A475-F1
#
_cell.length_a   1.000
_cell.length_b   1.000
_cell.length_c   1.000
_cell.angle_alpha   90.00
_cell.angle_beta   90.00
_cell.angle_gamma   90.00
#
_symmetry.space_group_name_H-M   'P 1'
#
loop_
_entity.id
_entity.type
_entity.pdbx_description
1 polymer ?
#
loop_
_entity_poly.entity_id
_entity_poly.type
_entity_poly.pdbx_seq_one_letter_code
_entity_poly.pdbx_strand_id
1 'polypeptide(L)'
;MLTSRGWWTVAAAMVLALLGLTGLGDLAPAVPILGVSLVAWFLAEWMIFSYRFRHALPRIEIEREILQGGRPVASAWAKSPCTVRITVTNSGSSRWPLAFLRDRVPEGRKVRAGSNRLVAELKPDEPVEIEYELRSSSAGLFRFEGVEVRLADLGGMFYRRVFLRSPLDVLVLPPLTDEEGKQRADKRFNTLPPPGLHRLRRAGGGGELLDLREYIPGDPPKMIAWKASARRDKLITKVFESDVPVRVMLFLDSSESVRIGPAGDTPVGKLAETASGIAQAAAASRDLVGLTRFDETTSDVLAPARTQVHTIRLLGKLAESAAKLPNPGPREHLELQDVAYPLAQELYPELFDQEVNARPWGMYWLPLLDTRWGWLFVLPIFTWYPYLAFVGYLFVNGIAARPAFQTFNAVVRMTMALRPRFGDVWLNIFGALATFLLILLWPAPVFVLGWFVTGIRGLLNPRKVRTKKRKQMAAIFVALDRDSSGMIERYLRDDEAYAERMGRFLADHHVRIPPKLYDHAGQYRYRCETKATVLANAIIGSVARARDNELYVILADLVDLGDDIAPLLKAVRVARSRHHHVMVVVPWPDDVPPPGAAARKADGERPTAKAVRLDVPLSHRQPGKFIHLALTRGYQQRYEKLRTEMARLGAGVVRVTLDDPVRAVLDRIDRLRGMRSRR
;
A
#
# COMPACT_ATOMS: atom_id res chain seq x y z
N MET A 1 11.60 -20.68 -16.22
CA MET A 1 10.61 -21.63 -15.64
C MET A 1 9.94 -22.40 -16.78
N LEU A 2 9.54 -23.64 -16.53
CA LEU A 2 8.80 -24.49 -17.47
C LEU A 2 7.30 -24.18 -17.39
N THR A 3 6.64 -24.06 -18.53
CA THR A 3 5.17 -24.07 -18.58
C THR A 3 4.65 -25.50 -18.44
N SER A 4 3.33 -25.67 -18.28
CA SER A 4 2.70 -27.00 -18.33
C SER A 4 3.03 -27.73 -19.65
N ARG A 5 3.12 -26.99 -20.77
CA ARG A 5 3.53 -27.55 -22.06
C ARG A 5 4.98 -28.04 -22.02
N GLY A 6 5.91 -27.21 -21.53
CA GLY A 6 7.31 -27.60 -21.39
C GLY A 6 7.51 -28.85 -20.53
N TRP A 7 6.76 -28.97 -19.42
CA TRP A 7 6.77 -30.18 -18.58
C TRP A 7 6.31 -31.43 -19.33
N TRP A 8 5.19 -31.35 -20.06
CA TRP A 8 4.69 -32.48 -20.85
C TRP A 8 5.63 -32.84 -22.00
N THR A 9 6.25 -31.85 -22.65
CA THR A 9 7.25 -32.08 -23.71
C THR A 9 8.46 -32.84 -23.17
N VAL A 10 9.02 -32.42 -22.03
CA VAL A 10 10.14 -33.11 -21.40
C VAL A 10 9.75 -34.50 -20.92
N ALA A 11 8.59 -34.64 -20.27
CA ALA A 11 8.11 -35.93 -19.79
C ALA A 11 7.90 -36.92 -20.94
N ALA A 12 7.26 -36.49 -22.04
CA ALA A 12 7.07 -37.31 -23.22
C ALA A 12 8.41 -37.69 -23.87
N ALA A 13 9.34 -36.74 -24.01
CA ALA A 13 10.67 -36.99 -24.56
C ALA A 13 11.48 -37.98 -23.70
N MET A 14 11.40 -37.84 -22.37
CA MET A 14 12.03 -38.78 -21.42
C MET A 14 11.41 -40.17 -21.48
N VAL A 15 10.08 -40.28 -21.55
CA VAL A 15 9.39 -41.57 -21.68
C VAL A 15 9.77 -42.26 -22.98
N LEU A 16 9.83 -41.54 -24.11
CA LEU A 16 10.28 -42.08 -25.39
C LEU A 16 11.75 -42.55 -25.33
N ALA A 17 12.62 -41.79 -24.67
CA ALA A 17 14.01 -42.19 -24.46
C ALA A 17 14.13 -43.43 -23.56
N LEU A 18 13.30 -43.54 -22.50
CA LEU A 18 13.32 -44.67 -21.56
C LEU A 18 12.72 -45.95 -22.17
N LEU A 19 11.62 -45.84 -22.92
CA LEU A 19 10.98 -46.97 -23.60
C LEU A 19 11.96 -47.64 -24.57
N GLY A 20 12.75 -46.84 -25.30
CA GLY A 20 13.81 -47.37 -26.16
C GLY A 20 14.95 -48.08 -25.41
N LEU A 21 15.20 -47.75 -24.13
CA LEU A 21 16.18 -48.45 -23.28
C LEU A 21 15.65 -49.78 -22.72
N THR A 22 14.33 -49.93 -22.55
CA THR A 22 13.72 -51.14 -21.98
C THR A 22 13.57 -52.30 -22.97
N GLY A 23 13.84 -52.09 -24.26
CA GLY A 23 13.84 -53.16 -25.27
C GLY A 23 12.49 -53.86 -25.47
N LEU A 24 11.38 -53.22 -25.07
CA LEU A 24 10.04 -53.77 -25.20
C LEU A 24 9.56 -53.71 -26.66
N GLY A 25 9.88 -54.76 -27.43
CA GLY A 25 9.37 -55.05 -28.77
C GLY A 25 10.30 -54.65 -29.92
N ASP A 26 10.02 -55.18 -31.13
CA ASP A 26 10.73 -54.94 -32.41
C ASP A 26 10.72 -53.46 -32.89
N LEU A 27 10.49 -52.52 -31.98
CA LEU A 27 10.57 -51.09 -32.22
C LEU A 27 12.03 -50.72 -32.50
N ALA A 28 12.29 -50.42 -33.78
CA ALA A 28 13.58 -50.02 -34.33
C ALA A 28 14.33 -48.95 -33.49
N PRO A 29 15.67 -48.84 -33.62
CA PRO A 29 16.50 -47.82 -32.94
C PRO A 29 16.04 -46.37 -33.14
N ALA A 30 15.10 -46.12 -34.07
CA ALA A 30 14.47 -44.84 -34.30
C ALA A 30 13.80 -44.23 -33.04
N VAL A 31 13.12 -45.02 -32.21
CA VAL A 31 12.37 -44.49 -31.04
C VAL A 31 13.28 -43.84 -29.98
N PRO A 32 14.35 -44.49 -29.48
CA PRO A 32 15.28 -43.85 -28.55
C PRO A 32 16.03 -42.67 -29.19
N ILE A 33 16.40 -42.77 -30.48
CA ILE A 33 17.05 -41.65 -31.19
C ILE A 33 16.12 -40.43 -31.24
N LEU A 34 14.84 -40.63 -31.53
CA LEU A 34 13.83 -39.55 -31.50
C LEU A 34 13.68 -38.97 -30.10
N GLY A 35 13.60 -39.79 -29.05
CA GLY A 35 13.51 -39.34 -27.67
C GLY A 35 14.71 -38.48 -27.25
N VAL A 36 15.93 -38.96 -27.50
CA VAL A 36 17.18 -38.22 -27.21
C VAL A 36 17.27 -36.93 -28.03
N SER A 37 16.88 -36.98 -29.32
CA SER A 37 16.86 -35.80 -30.19
C SER A 37 15.87 -34.73 -29.70
N LEU A 38 14.70 -35.13 -29.22
CA LEU A 38 13.71 -34.22 -28.62
C LEU A 38 14.23 -33.60 -27.32
N VAL A 39 14.91 -34.36 -26.47
CA VAL A 39 15.55 -33.83 -25.25
C VAL A 39 16.66 -32.83 -25.61
N ALA A 40 17.52 -33.16 -26.60
CA ALA A 40 18.59 -32.29 -27.05
C ALA A 40 18.05 -30.99 -27.67
N TRP A 41 17.02 -31.08 -28.51
CA TRP A 41 16.32 -29.92 -29.07
C TRP A 41 15.71 -29.06 -27.95
N PHE A 42 15.04 -29.67 -26.99
CA PHE A 42 14.45 -28.96 -25.85
C PHE A 42 15.50 -28.20 -25.02
N LEU A 43 16.65 -28.83 -24.76
CA LEU A 43 17.78 -28.20 -24.08
C LEU A 43 18.36 -27.04 -24.90
N ALA A 44 18.47 -27.19 -26.22
CA ALA A 44 18.92 -26.13 -27.11
C ALA A 44 17.97 -24.92 -27.08
N GLU A 45 16.66 -25.14 -27.18
CA GLU A 45 15.65 -24.08 -27.04
C GLU A 45 15.72 -23.38 -25.69
N TRP A 46 15.91 -24.14 -24.60
CA TRP A 46 16.09 -23.57 -23.26
C TRP A 46 17.35 -22.70 -23.15
N MET A 47 18.47 -23.14 -23.74
CA MET A 47 19.72 -22.38 -23.76
C MET A 47 19.57 -21.08 -24.57
N ILE A 48 18.98 -21.16 -25.77
CA ILE A 48 18.71 -20.00 -26.62
C ILE A 48 17.80 -19.00 -25.90
N PHE A 49 16.69 -19.48 -25.31
CA PHE A 49 15.79 -18.65 -24.51
C PHE A 49 16.52 -17.96 -23.36
N SER A 50 17.34 -18.72 -22.61
CA SER A 50 18.08 -18.19 -21.46
C SER A 50 19.12 -17.14 -21.86
N TYR A 51 19.83 -17.36 -22.96
CA TYR A 51 20.77 -16.39 -23.53
C TYR A 51 20.05 -15.12 -23.98
N ARG A 52 18.99 -15.26 -24.79
CA ARG A 52 18.20 -14.12 -25.28
C ARG A 52 17.61 -13.31 -24.14
N PHE A 53 17.08 -13.97 -23.11
CA PHE A 53 16.51 -13.29 -21.95
C PHE A 53 17.57 -12.46 -21.21
N ARG A 54 18.75 -13.04 -20.91
CA ARG A 54 19.82 -12.33 -20.19
C ARG A 54 20.32 -11.09 -20.94
N HIS A 55 20.42 -11.15 -22.26
CA HIS A 55 20.89 -10.03 -23.07
C HIS A 55 19.80 -9.02 -23.44
N ALA A 56 18.53 -9.44 -23.54
CA ALA A 56 17.43 -8.55 -23.88
C ALA A 56 16.91 -7.77 -22.67
N LEU A 57 16.96 -8.35 -21.45
CA LEU A 57 16.37 -7.75 -20.26
C LEU A 57 16.83 -6.30 -19.99
N PRO A 58 18.14 -5.96 -20.06
CA PRO A 58 18.60 -4.59 -19.82
C PRO A 58 18.18 -3.59 -20.91
N ARG A 59 17.64 -4.07 -22.04
CA ARG A 59 17.22 -3.25 -23.19
C ARG A 59 15.72 -3.01 -23.25
N ILE A 60 14.97 -3.54 -22.28
CA ILE A 60 13.55 -3.25 -22.15
C ILE A 60 13.42 -2.04 -21.23
N GLU A 61 13.01 -0.92 -21.81
CA GLU A 61 12.83 0.34 -21.10
C GLU A 61 11.35 0.58 -20.83
N ILE A 62 11.06 1.25 -19.71
CA ILE A 62 9.70 1.55 -19.28
C ILE A 62 9.62 3.01 -18.89
N GLU A 63 8.83 3.74 -19.65
CA GLU A 63 8.47 5.12 -19.35
C GLU A 63 7.03 5.16 -18.84
N ARG A 64 6.82 5.89 -17.75
CA ARG A 64 5.48 6.10 -17.18
C ARG A 64 5.17 7.58 -17.15
N GLU A 65 4.04 7.94 -17.74
CA GLU A 65 3.49 9.27 -17.69
C GLU A 65 2.12 9.27 -17.00
N ILE A 66 1.88 10.32 -16.23
CA ILE A 66 0.57 10.55 -15.61
C ILE A 66 -0.08 11.70 -16.33
N LEU A 67 -1.26 11.43 -16.90
CA LEU A 67 -2.02 12.36 -17.70
C LEU A 67 -3.28 12.78 -16.94
N GLN A 68 -3.58 14.07 -16.93
CA GLN A 68 -4.83 14.59 -16.41
C GLN A 68 -5.39 15.64 -17.36
N GLY A 69 -6.59 15.39 -17.89
CA GLY A 69 -7.14 16.18 -18.99
C GLY A 69 -6.31 16.08 -20.28
N GLY A 70 -5.67 14.93 -20.52
CA GLY A 70 -4.85 14.66 -21.70
C GLY A 70 -3.46 15.29 -21.71
N ARG A 71 -3.02 15.93 -20.61
CA ARG A 71 -1.69 16.54 -20.49
C ARG A 71 -0.86 15.86 -19.39
N PRO A 72 0.46 15.74 -19.56
CA PRO A 72 1.35 15.20 -18.53
C PRO A 72 1.38 16.12 -17.31
N VAL A 73 1.25 15.53 -16.12
CA VAL A 73 1.24 16.24 -14.84
C VAL A 73 2.18 15.59 -13.85
N ALA A 74 2.95 16.41 -13.11
CA ALA A 74 3.82 15.93 -12.02
C ALA A 74 3.03 15.58 -10.74
N SER A 75 1.84 16.14 -10.59
CA SER A 75 0.94 15.92 -9.45
C SER A 75 -0.49 15.71 -9.94
N ALA A 76 -1.22 14.80 -9.33
CA ALA A 76 -2.61 14.51 -9.69
C ALA A 76 -3.58 15.20 -8.73
N TRP A 77 -4.79 15.54 -9.19
CA TRP A 77 -5.86 16.05 -8.34
C TRP A 77 -6.74 14.92 -7.80
N ALA A 78 -7.03 14.93 -6.51
CA ALA A 78 -8.00 14.02 -5.91
C ALA A 78 -9.40 14.24 -6.50
N LYS A 79 -10.23 13.19 -6.51
CA LYS A 79 -11.59 13.11 -7.08
C LYS A 79 -11.69 13.34 -8.59
N SER A 80 -10.66 13.87 -9.23
CA SER A 80 -10.52 13.93 -10.68
C SER A 80 -9.90 12.63 -11.21
N PRO A 81 -10.32 12.14 -12.39
CA PRO A 81 -9.68 11.01 -13.02
C PRO A 81 -8.26 11.37 -13.49
N CYS A 82 -7.35 10.42 -13.39
CA CYS A 82 -6.00 10.50 -13.92
C CYS A 82 -5.70 9.25 -14.74
N THR A 83 -5.17 9.43 -15.92
CA THR A 83 -4.81 8.36 -16.84
C THR A 83 -3.34 8.05 -16.65
N VAL A 84 -3.01 6.78 -16.42
CA VAL A 84 -1.63 6.29 -16.38
C VAL A 84 -1.33 5.72 -17.75
N ARG A 85 -0.33 6.28 -18.44
CA ARG A 85 0.20 5.75 -19.68
C ARG A 85 1.58 5.17 -19.43
N ILE A 86 1.77 3.93 -19.86
CA ILE A 86 3.04 3.23 -19.73
C ILE A 86 3.47 2.81 -21.11
N THR A 87 4.64 3.26 -21.51
CA THR A 87 5.25 2.91 -22.78
C THR A 87 6.39 1.95 -22.50
N VAL A 88 6.28 0.75 -23.05
CA VAL A 88 7.31 -0.29 -22.96
C VAL A 88 8.01 -0.40 -24.30
N THR A 89 9.29 -0.07 -24.33
CA THR A 89 10.14 -0.12 -25.52
C THR A 89 11.15 -1.25 -25.39
N ASN A 90 11.41 -1.94 -26.49
CA ASN A 90 12.45 -2.96 -26.57
C ASN A 90 13.54 -2.47 -27.52
N SER A 91 14.58 -1.86 -26.96
CA SER A 91 15.76 -1.35 -27.69
C SER A 91 16.74 -2.48 -28.08
N GLY A 92 16.31 -3.74 -27.96
CA GLY A 92 17.08 -4.93 -28.30
C GLY A 92 16.66 -5.52 -29.64
N SER A 93 17.58 -6.29 -30.26
CA SER A 93 17.30 -6.99 -31.52
C SER A 93 16.43 -8.24 -31.38
N SER A 94 16.13 -8.68 -30.15
CA SER A 94 15.35 -9.89 -29.89
C SER A 94 13.85 -9.57 -29.87
N ARG A 95 13.08 -10.27 -30.71
CA ARG A 95 11.60 -10.25 -30.71
C ARG A 95 11.00 -11.17 -29.65
N TRP A 96 10.05 -10.68 -28.86
CA TRP A 96 9.31 -11.49 -27.89
C TRP A 96 7.85 -11.65 -28.33
N PRO A 97 7.47 -12.81 -28.89
CA PRO A 97 6.13 -13.03 -29.46
C PRO A 97 5.02 -12.97 -28.40
N LEU A 98 5.34 -13.33 -27.16
CA LEU A 98 4.38 -13.37 -26.07
C LEU A 98 4.97 -12.73 -24.82
N ALA A 99 4.65 -11.46 -24.61
CA ALA A 99 4.98 -10.71 -23.41
C ALA A 99 3.69 -10.38 -22.63
N PHE A 100 3.64 -10.79 -21.36
CA PHE A 100 2.60 -10.38 -20.43
C PHE A 100 3.13 -9.23 -19.59
N LEU A 101 2.52 -8.07 -19.75
CA LEU A 101 2.85 -6.86 -19.02
C LEU A 101 1.74 -6.59 -18.01
N ARG A 102 2.12 -6.34 -16.76
CA ARG A 102 1.18 -5.98 -15.70
C ARG A 102 1.79 -4.89 -14.84
N ASP A 103 1.17 -3.71 -14.87
CA ASP A 103 1.58 -2.63 -13.97
C ASP A 103 1.01 -2.84 -12.56
N ARG A 104 1.84 -2.56 -11.55
CA ARG A 104 1.43 -2.64 -10.15
C ARG A 104 0.74 -1.34 -9.74
N VAL A 105 -0.57 -1.41 -9.60
CA VAL A 105 -1.40 -0.27 -9.17
C VAL A 105 -1.09 0.05 -7.69
N PRO A 106 -0.97 1.34 -7.31
CA PRO A 106 -0.78 1.76 -5.92
C PRO A 106 -1.85 1.22 -4.97
N GLU A 107 -1.47 1.00 -3.71
CA GLU A 107 -2.35 0.38 -2.70
C GLU A 107 -3.65 1.17 -2.48
N GLY A 108 -4.75 0.45 -2.27
CA GLY A 108 -6.06 1.05 -1.98
C GLY A 108 -6.74 1.72 -3.18
N ARG A 109 -6.18 1.59 -4.39
CA ARG A 109 -6.75 2.16 -5.62
C ARG A 109 -7.26 1.06 -6.55
N LYS A 110 -8.38 1.36 -7.21
CA LYS A 110 -8.98 0.49 -8.22
C LYS A 110 -8.89 1.18 -9.57
N VAL A 111 -8.58 0.39 -10.59
CA VAL A 111 -8.67 0.82 -11.99
C VAL A 111 -10.15 1.06 -12.29
N ARG A 112 -10.46 2.25 -12.80
CA ARG A 112 -11.83 2.65 -13.12
C ARG A 112 -12.20 2.30 -14.56
N ALA A 113 -11.28 2.53 -15.49
CA ALA A 113 -11.42 2.26 -16.91
C ALA A 113 -10.08 1.80 -17.49
N GLY A 114 -10.13 1.04 -18.59
CA GLY A 114 -8.94 0.42 -19.18
C GLY A 114 -8.45 -0.82 -18.43
N SER A 115 -7.24 -1.27 -18.76
CA SER A 115 -6.61 -2.44 -18.17
C SER A 115 -5.16 -2.14 -17.83
N ASN A 116 -4.76 -2.41 -16.59
CA ASN A 116 -3.36 -2.37 -16.17
C ASN A 116 -2.57 -3.63 -16.60
N ARG A 117 -3.16 -4.46 -17.46
CA ARG A 117 -2.60 -5.69 -18.00
C ARG A 117 -2.70 -5.68 -19.51
N LEU A 118 -1.63 -6.09 -20.16
CA LEU A 118 -1.57 -6.23 -21.60
C LEU A 118 -0.81 -7.50 -21.97
N VAL A 119 -1.31 -8.19 -22.99
CA VAL A 119 -0.60 -9.28 -23.64
C VAL A 119 -0.29 -8.81 -25.04
N ALA A 120 0.99 -8.68 -25.35
CA ALA A 120 1.44 -8.13 -26.62
C ALA A 120 2.73 -8.80 -27.07
N GLU A 121 3.01 -8.61 -28.34
CA GLU A 121 4.31 -8.91 -28.91
C GLU A 121 5.23 -7.70 -28.73
N LEU A 122 6.43 -7.91 -28.17
CA LEU A 122 7.47 -6.87 -28.10
C LEU A 122 8.47 -7.08 -29.25
N LYS A 123 8.32 -6.29 -30.31
CA LYS A 123 9.30 -6.22 -31.41
C LYS A 123 10.41 -5.23 -31.07
N PRO A 124 11.58 -5.34 -31.73
CA PRO A 124 12.61 -4.32 -31.66
C PRO A 124 12.06 -2.94 -32.07
N ASP A 125 12.34 -1.92 -31.26
CA ASP A 125 12.06 -0.50 -31.51
C ASP A 125 10.58 -0.14 -31.78
N GLU A 126 9.64 -1.07 -31.54
CA GLU A 126 8.19 -0.83 -31.63
C GLU A 126 7.62 -0.71 -30.20
N PRO A 127 7.26 0.50 -29.74
CA PRO A 127 6.72 0.70 -28.41
C PRO A 127 5.35 0.05 -28.25
N VAL A 128 5.10 -0.51 -27.08
CA VAL A 128 3.79 -1.03 -26.69
C VAL A 128 3.26 -0.20 -25.52
N GLU A 129 2.02 0.29 -25.65
CA GLU A 129 1.40 1.17 -24.66
C GLU A 129 0.34 0.46 -23.81
N ILE A 130 0.37 0.72 -22.51
CA ILE A 130 -0.69 0.34 -21.56
C ILE A 130 -1.30 1.63 -21.03
N GLU A 131 -2.60 1.80 -21.23
CA GLU A 131 -3.34 2.95 -20.75
C GLU A 131 -4.50 2.52 -19.83
N TYR A 132 -4.56 3.10 -18.63
CA TYR A 132 -5.65 2.86 -17.70
C TYR A 132 -5.93 4.07 -16.80
N GLU A 133 -7.17 4.19 -16.33
CA GLU A 133 -7.64 5.31 -15.52
C GLU A 133 -7.69 4.95 -14.04
N LEU A 134 -7.08 5.80 -13.21
CA LEU A 134 -7.18 5.80 -11.76
C LEU A 134 -7.97 7.00 -11.27
N ARG A 135 -8.62 6.83 -10.11
CA ARG A 135 -9.25 7.94 -9.39
C ARG A 135 -8.91 7.84 -7.91
N SER A 136 -8.40 8.93 -7.35
CA SER A 136 -8.21 9.04 -5.91
C SER A 136 -9.47 9.56 -5.23
N SER A 137 -9.85 8.98 -4.09
CA SER A 137 -10.92 9.48 -3.22
C SER A 137 -10.49 10.68 -2.37
N SER A 138 -9.22 10.73 -1.95
CA SER A 138 -8.64 11.75 -1.06
C SER A 138 -7.25 12.20 -1.52
N ALA A 139 -6.73 13.28 -0.93
CA ALA A 139 -5.32 13.65 -1.06
C ALA A 139 -4.40 12.56 -0.49
N GLY A 140 -3.14 12.52 -0.93
CA GLY A 140 -2.13 11.55 -0.50
C GLY A 140 -1.00 11.36 -1.51
N LEU A 141 -0.42 10.16 -1.57
CA LEU A 141 0.64 9.80 -2.53
C LEU A 141 0.25 8.56 -3.33
N PHE A 142 0.52 8.58 -4.63
CA PHE A 142 0.59 7.37 -5.45
C PHE A 142 2.03 6.97 -5.62
N ARG A 143 2.39 5.78 -5.13
CA ARG A 143 3.68 5.17 -5.37
C ARG A 143 3.53 4.03 -6.37
N PHE A 144 4.04 4.25 -7.56
CA PHE A 144 4.22 3.19 -8.55
C PHE A 144 5.58 2.54 -8.33
N GLU A 145 5.64 1.21 -8.39
CA GLU A 145 6.89 0.48 -8.17
C GLU A 145 7.56 0.05 -9.48
N GLY A 146 6.75 -0.25 -10.50
CA GLY A 146 7.22 -0.85 -11.74
C GLY A 146 6.20 -1.80 -12.36
N VAL A 147 6.64 -2.47 -13.42
CA VAL A 147 5.81 -3.37 -14.24
C VAL A 147 6.34 -4.78 -14.12
N GLU A 148 5.45 -5.71 -13.80
CA GLU A 148 5.72 -7.14 -13.92
C GLU A 148 5.71 -7.52 -15.40
N VAL A 149 6.84 -8.03 -15.89
CA VAL A 149 7.00 -8.50 -17.26
C VAL A 149 7.22 -10.01 -17.23
N ARG A 150 6.40 -10.76 -17.97
CA ARG A 150 6.62 -12.19 -18.23
C ARG A 150 6.87 -12.40 -19.71
N LEU A 151 8.08 -12.82 -20.03
CA LEU A 151 8.49 -13.14 -21.40
C LEU A 151 8.41 -14.65 -21.59
N ALA A 152 7.71 -15.07 -22.64
CA ALA A 152 7.64 -16.46 -23.05
C ALA A 152 8.31 -16.68 -24.42
N ASP A 153 8.76 -17.90 -24.66
CA ASP A 153 9.24 -18.35 -25.97
C ASP A 153 8.09 -18.54 -26.96
N LEU A 154 8.44 -18.74 -28.24
CA LEU A 154 7.47 -18.93 -29.33
C LEU A 154 6.60 -20.19 -29.14
N GLY A 155 7.20 -21.28 -28.62
CA GLY A 155 6.49 -22.53 -28.35
C GLY A 155 5.67 -22.50 -27.05
N GLY A 156 5.83 -21.45 -26.24
CA GLY A 156 5.24 -21.34 -24.91
C GLY A 156 5.68 -22.48 -23.98
N MET A 157 6.89 -23.01 -24.17
CA MET A 157 7.51 -24.05 -23.33
C MET A 157 8.22 -23.45 -22.11
N PHE A 158 8.74 -22.23 -22.25
CA PHE A 158 9.52 -21.51 -21.26
C PHE A 158 8.92 -20.14 -21.01
N TYR A 159 8.92 -19.73 -19.75
CA TYR A 159 8.66 -18.35 -19.40
C TYR A 159 9.60 -17.90 -18.30
N ARG A 160 9.87 -16.60 -18.25
CA ARG A 160 10.58 -15.96 -17.15
C ARG A 160 9.84 -14.71 -16.74
N ARG A 161 9.62 -14.58 -15.44
CA ARG A 161 9.02 -13.40 -14.81
C ARG A 161 10.14 -12.52 -14.29
N VAL A 162 10.01 -11.23 -14.53
CA VAL A 162 10.87 -10.18 -13.98
C VAL A 162 10.00 -9.01 -13.56
N PHE A 163 10.48 -8.23 -12.60
CA PHE A 163 9.84 -6.98 -12.23
C PHE A 163 10.75 -5.83 -12.67
N LEU A 164 10.34 -5.12 -13.71
CA LEU A 164 11.08 -3.95 -14.20
C LEU A 164 10.72 -2.75 -13.33
N ARG A 165 11.69 -2.34 -12.50
CA ARG A 165 11.56 -1.22 -11.57
C ARG A 165 11.45 0.09 -12.37
N SER A 166 10.37 0.82 -12.13
CA SER A 166 10.18 2.18 -12.63
C SER A 166 9.43 2.92 -11.51
N PRO A 167 10.13 3.28 -10.41
CA PRO A 167 9.47 3.91 -9.28
C PRO A 167 9.07 5.34 -9.63
N LEU A 168 7.80 5.69 -9.41
CA LEU A 168 7.29 7.05 -9.60
C LEU A 168 6.37 7.42 -8.43
N ASP A 169 6.76 8.47 -7.70
CA ASP A 169 5.99 9.04 -6.61
C ASP A 169 5.20 10.25 -7.13
N VAL A 170 3.88 10.15 -7.13
CA VAL A 170 2.98 11.19 -7.64
C VAL A 170 2.15 11.73 -6.49
N LEU A 171 2.38 12.99 -6.13
CA LEU A 171 1.62 13.65 -5.09
C LEU A 171 0.18 13.90 -5.56
N VAL A 172 -0.78 13.43 -4.78
CA VAL A 172 -2.20 13.65 -5.03
C VAL A 172 -2.68 14.83 -4.21
N LEU A 173 -2.88 15.96 -4.89
CA LEU A 173 -3.38 17.20 -4.31
C LEU A 173 -4.85 17.04 -3.86
N PRO A 174 -5.29 17.75 -2.81
CA PRO A 174 -6.71 17.83 -2.49
C PRO A 174 -7.52 18.34 -3.69
N PRO A 175 -8.81 17.98 -3.81
CA PRO A 175 -9.59 18.31 -4.99
C PRO A 175 -9.61 19.82 -5.26
N LEU A 176 -9.57 20.19 -6.54
CA LEU A 176 -9.97 21.53 -6.95
C LEU A 176 -11.44 21.70 -6.58
N THR A 177 -11.76 22.77 -5.85
CA THR A 177 -13.15 23.03 -5.51
C THR A 177 -13.84 23.50 -6.78
N ASP A 178 -14.89 22.79 -7.21
CA ASP A 178 -15.59 23.07 -8.46
C ASP A 178 -16.09 24.52 -8.56
N GLU A 179 -16.40 24.89 -9.81
CA GLU A 179 -17.03 26.13 -10.30
C GLU A 179 -17.95 26.87 -9.31
N GLU A 180 -18.61 26.23 -8.35
CA GLU A 180 -19.37 26.93 -7.30
C GLU A 180 -18.51 27.87 -6.42
N GLY A 181 -17.26 27.50 -6.10
CA GLY A 181 -16.34 28.37 -5.36
C GLY A 181 -15.93 29.60 -6.17
N LYS A 182 -15.71 29.41 -7.47
CA LYS A 182 -15.43 30.49 -8.44
C LYS A 182 -16.67 31.35 -8.71
N GLN A 183 -17.83 30.75 -9.00
CA GLN A 183 -19.09 31.44 -9.27
C GLN A 183 -19.60 32.23 -8.05
N ARG A 184 -19.33 31.78 -6.81
CA ARG A 184 -19.71 32.52 -5.59
C ARG A 184 -18.78 33.70 -5.31
N ALA A 185 -17.50 33.62 -5.66
CA ALA A 185 -16.61 34.77 -5.67
C ALA A 185 -17.03 35.75 -6.78
N ASP A 186 -17.24 35.27 -8.01
CA ASP A 186 -17.51 36.12 -9.18
C ASP A 186 -18.91 36.79 -9.15
N LYS A 187 -19.96 36.16 -8.63
CA LYS A 187 -21.32 36.73 -8.65
C LYS A 187 -21.60 37.81 -7.59
N ARG A 188 -20.76 37.99 -6.56
CA ARG A 188 -21.07 38.89 -5.43
C ARG A 188 -20.35 40.23 -5.44
N PHE A 189 -19.22 40.35 -6.14
CA PHE A 189 -18.48 41.62 -6.28
C PHE A 189 -19.20 42.66 -7.15
N ASN A 190 -20.36 42.33 -7.74
CA ASN A 190 -21.13 43.28 -8.55
C ASN A 190 -22.59 43.43 -8.11
N THR A 191 -22.95 42.92 -6.94
CA THR A 191 -24.28 43.16 -6.35
C THR A 191 -24.22 44.34 -5.39
N LEU A 192 -24.98 45.39 -5.71
CA LEU A 192 -25.26 46.49 -4.78
C LEU A 192 -25.68 45.92 -3.42
N PRO A 193 -25.09 46.35 -2.30
CA PRO A 193 -25.53 45.91 -0.99
C PRO A 193 -27.00 46.32 -0.77
N PRO A 194 -27.80 45.51 -0.04
CA PRO A 194 -29.17 45.85 0.27
C PRO A 194 -29.28 47.22 0.98
N PRO A 195 -30.35 48.00 0.74
CA PRO A 195 -30.57 49.27 1.44
C PRO A 195 -30.51 49.07 2.97
N GLY A 196 -29.77 49.93 3.67
CA GLY A 196 -29.62 49.90 5.14
C GLY A 196 -28.34 49.25 5.67
N LEU A 197 -27.43 48.76 4.80
CA LEU A 197 -26.11 48.27 5.21
C LEU A 197 -25.08 49.42 5.18
N HIS A 198 -24.77 50.02 6.33
CA HIS A 198 -23.68 50.99 6.44
C HIS A 198 -22.33 50.27 6.54
N ARG A 199 -21.64 50.07 5.41
CA ARG A 199 -20.19 49.81 5.47
C ARG A 199 -19.52 51.10 5.94
N LEU A 200 -18.58 51.02 6.89
CA LEU A 200 -17.60 52.09 7.10
C LEU A 200 -16.68 52.10 5.88
N ARG A 201 -17.16 52.66 4.77
CA ARG A 201 -16.44 52.72 3.51
C ARG A 201 -15.27 53.69 3.68
N ARG A 202 -14.04 53.18 3.75
CA ARG A 202 -12.83 54.00 3.76
C ARG A 202 -12.33 54.18 2.34
N ALA A 203 -11.80 55.36 2.04
CA ALA A 203 -11.06 55.61 0.81
C ALA A 203 -9.81 54.72 0.75
N GLY A 204 -9.54 54.11 -0.39
CA GLY A 204 -8.39 53.24 -0.60
C GLY A 204 -8.18 52.86 -2.07
N GLY A 205 -7.28 51.92 -2.31
CA GLY A 205 -6.89 51.49 -3.66
C GLY A 205 -7.65 50.28 -4.20
N GLY A 206 -8.88 50.02 -3.75
CA GLY A 206 -9.71 48.92 -4.26
C GLY A 206 -10.25 49.19 -5.66
N GLY A 207 -11.09 48.27 -6.16
CA GLY A 207 -11.66 48.36 -7.51
C GLY A 207 -12.99 49.10 -7.61
N GLU A 208 -13.74 49.22 -6.51
CA GLU A 208 -15.08 49.81 -6.50
C GLU A 208 -15.03 51.32 -6.31
N LEU A 209 -15.78 52.06 -7.13
CA LEU A 209 -15.91 53.52 -6.98
C LEU A 209 -16.61 53.81 -5.66
N LEU A 210 -15.89 54.44 -4.74
CA LEU A 210 -16.43 54.90 -3.47
C LEU A 210 -17.22 56.19 -3.66
N ASP A 211 -16.55 57.19 -4.22
CA ASP A 211 -17.07 58.54 -4.37
C ASP A 211 -16.36 59.29 -5.52
N LEU A 212 -16.98 60.38 -5.96
CA LEU A 212 -16.42 61.34 -6.90
C LEU A 212 -16.21 62.65 -6.15
N ARG A 213 -14.94 63.02 -5.93
CA ARG A 213 -14.59 64.30 -5.29
C ARG A 213 -13.87 65.24 -6.24
N GLU A 214 -13.84 66.52 -5.90
CA GLU A 214 -13.05 67.52 -6.64
C GLU A 214 -11.55 67.15 -6.57
N TYR A 215 -10.87 67.33 -7.70
CA TYR A 215 -9.44 67.06 -7.85
C TYR A 215 -8.65 68.05 -7.00
N ILE A 216 -7.71 67.53 -6.20
CA ILE A 216 -6.79 68.34 -5.42
C ILE A 216 -5.39 68.18 -6.03
N PRO A 217 -4.61 69.26 -6.22
CA PRO A 217 -3.23 69.17 -6.67
C PRO A 217 -2.42 68.18 -5.83
N GLY A 218 -1.87 67.16 -6.48
CA GLY A 218 -1.23 65.99 -5.83
C GLY A 218 -1.96 64.67 -6.09
N ASP A 219 -3.23 64.72 -6.51
CA ASP A 219 -3.96 63.53 -6.94
C ASP A 219 -3.37 62.98 -8.26
N PRO A 220 -3.26 61.64 -8.41
CA PRO A 220 -2.73 61.04 -9.63
C PRO A 220 -3.64 61.34 -10.84
N PRO A 221 -3.12 61.87 -11.97
CA PRO A 221 -3.94 62.22 -13.14
C PRO A 221 -4.74 61.04 -13.72
N LYS A 222 -4.24 59.81 -13.57
CA LYS A 222 -4.93 58.57 -13.97
C LYS A 222 -6.28 58.34 -13.27
N MET A 223 -6.50 59.02 -12.15
CA MET A 223 -7.71 58.89 -11.34
C MET A 223 -8.80 59.90 -11.75
N ILE A 224 -8.52 60.79 -12.71
CA ILE A 224 -9.48 61.80 -13.16
C ILE A 224 -10.66 61.11 -13.88
N ALA A 225 -11.88 61.41 -13.43
CA ALA A 225 -13.11 61.01 -14.09
C ALA A 225 -13.43 62.00 -15.22
N TRP A 226 -12.79 61.86 -16.38
CA TRP A 226 -12.93 62.79 -17.52
C TRP A 226 -14.40 63.06 -17.90
N LYS A 227 -15.25 62.02 -17.95
CA LYS A 227 -16.67 62.17 -18.29
C LYS A 227 -17.47 62.96 -17.23
N ALA A 228 -17.16 62.79 -15.95
CA ALA A 228 -17.81 63.53 -14.88
C ALA A 228 -17.29 64.98 -14.84
N SER A 229 -15.99 65.15 -15.08
CA SER A 229 -15.32 66.45 -15.10
C SER A 229 -15.87 67.34 -16.21
N ALA A 230 -16.02 66.78 -17.43
CA ALA A 230 -16.59 67.49 -18.58
C ALA A 230 -18.05 67.94 -18.36
N ARG A 231 -18.81 67.27 -17.48
CA ARG A 231 -20.21 67.64 -17.18
C ARG A 231 -20.34 68.72 -16.11
N ARG A 232 -19.32 68.89 -15.26
CA ARG A 232 -19.34 69.82 -14.11
C ARG A 232 -18.38 70.99 -14.27
N ASP A 233 -17.70 71.08 -15.40
CA ASP A 233 -16.66 72.07 -15.73
C ASP A 233 -15.59 72.23 -14.62
N LYS A 234 -15.31 71.12 -13.94
CA LYS A 234 -14.39 71.02 -12.80
C LYS A 234 -13.70 69.67 -12.84
N LEU A 235 -12.42 69.60 -12.49
CA LEU A 235 -11.70 68.32 -12.44
C LEU A 235 -12.20 67.48 -11.26
N ILE A 236 -12.61 66.25 -11.54
CA ILE A 236 -13.15 65.30 -10.57
C ILE A 236 -12.25 64.08 -10.53
N THR A 237 -11.85 63.67 -9.32
CA THR A 237 -11.05 62.47 -9.06
C THR A 237 -11.96 61.33 -8.58
N LYS A 238 -11.72 60.12 -9.09
CA LYS A 238 -12.32 58.88 -8.58
C LYS A 238 -11.66 58.50 -7.26
N VAL A 239 -12.45 58.36 -6.21
CA VAL A 239 -12.01 57.73 -4.97
C VAL A 239 -12.51 56.29 -5.00
N PHE A 240 -11.62 55.32 -4.81
CA PHE A 240 -12.01 53.93 -4.71
C PHE A 240 -12.17 53.51 -3.25
N GLU A 241 -12.97 52.48 -3.01
CA GLU A 241 -13.15 51.88 -1.68
C GLU A 241 -11.92 51.07 -1.30
N SER A 242 -11.54 51.02 -0.02
CA SER A 242 -10.45 50.18 0.45
C SER A 242 -10.88 48.71 0.55
N ASP A 243 -10.32 47.84 -0.29
CA ASP A 243 -10.42 46.39 -0.08
C ASP A 243 -9.47 46.00 1.06
N VAL A 244 -10.02 45.76 2.26
CA VAL A 244 -9.24 45.20 3.38
C VAL A 244 -9.30 43.67 3.27
N PRO A 245 -8.23 42.99 2.82
CA PRO A 245 -8.25 41.54 2.71
C PRO A 245 -8.37 40.91 4.09
N VAL A 246 -9.22 39.90 4.22
CA VAL A 246 -9.27 39.08 5.42
C VAL A 246 -8.03 38.18 5.42
N ARG A 247 -7.42 38.03 6.60
CA ARG A 247 -6.33 37.09 6.82
C ARG A 247 -6.90 35.84 7.46
N VAL A 248 -6.71 34.71 6.81
CA VAL A 248 -7.14 33.40 7.27
C VAL A 248 -5.89 32.57 7.56
N MET A 249 -5.78 32.04 8.77
CA MET A 249 -4.73 31.10 9.12
C MET A 249 -5.37 29.75 9.46
N LEU A 250 -5.02 28.74 8.66
CA LEU A 250 -5.48 27.38 8.82
C LEU A 250 -4.53 26.63 9.73
N PHE A 251 -5.01 25.97 10.78
CA PHE A 251 -4.23 25.02 11.57
C PHE A 251 -4.64 23.61 11.17
N LEU A 252 -3.79 22.89 10.45
CA LEU A 252 -4.05 21.51 10.05
C LEU A 252 -3.37 20.56 11.03
N ASP A 253 -4.19 19.69 11.59
CA ASP A 253 -3.77 18.55 12.35
C ASP A 253 -3.15 17.46 11.46
N SER A 254 -1.92 17.10 11.77
CA SER A 254 -1.17 16.04 11.11
C SER A 254 -0.69 14.97 12.09
N SER A 255 -1.32 14.88 13.27
CA SER A 255 -1.04 13.88 14.30
C SER A 255 -1.31 12.45 13.83
N GLU A 256 -0.75 11.48 14.54
CA GLU A 256 -0.88 10.05 14.33
C GLU A 256 -2.36 9.62 14.40
N SER A 257 -3.13 10.21 15.32
CA SER A 257 -4.56 9.92 15.49
C SER A 257 -5.39 10.17 14.22
N VAL A 258 -5.09 11.22 13.44
CA VAL A 258 -5.84 11.56 12.22
C VAL A 258 -5.39 10.79 10.99
N ARG A 259 -4.30 10.00 11.11
CA ARG A 259 -3.80 9.11 10.05
C ARG A 259 -4.42 7.73 10.11
N ILE A 260 -5.23 7.43 11.12
CA ILE A 260 -5.89 6.12 11.28
C ILE A 260 -7.18 6.12 10.48
N GLY A 261 -7.37 5.11 9.63
CA GLY A 261 -8.59 4.94 8.85
C GLY A 261 -8.36 4.08 7.61
N PRO A 262 -9.38 3.82 6.78
CA PRO A 262 -9.23 3.14 5.50
C PRO A 262 -8.36 3.93 4.52
N ALA A 263 -7.74 3.23 3.55
CA ALA A 263 -6.95 3.88 2.50
C ALA A 263 -7.87 4.77 1.64
N GLY A 264 -7.47 6.03 1.48
CA GLY A 264 -8.28 7.00 0.75
C GLY A 264 -9.45 7.61 1.51
N ASP A 265 -9.61 7.30 2.81
CA ASP A 265 -10.68 7.85 3.66
C ASP A 265 -10.19 8.07 5.10
N THR A 266 -9.11 8.83 5.23
CA THR A 266 -8.52 9.16 6.54
C THR A 266 -9.06 10.51 7.05
N PRO A 267 -9.15 10.71 8.38
CA PRO A 267 -9.50 12.00 8.95
C PRO A 267 -8.62 13.15 8.44
N VAL A 268 -7.29 12.93 8.35
CA VAL A 268 -6.35 13.92 7.77
C VAL A 268 -6.68 14.24 6.31
N GLY A 269 -7.11 13.25 5.52
CA GLY A 269 -7.56 13.45 4.14
C GLY A 269 -8.81 14.34 4.06
N LYS A 270 -9.81 14.10 4.93
CA LYS A 270 -11.04 14.91 5.03
C LYS A 270 -10.75 16.35 5.49
N LEU A 271 -9.84 16.51 6.45
CA LEU A 271 -9.38 17.83 6.93
C LEU A 271 -8.59 18.58 5.86
N ALA A 272 -7.67 17.91 5.17
CA ALA A 272 -6.90 18.49 4.06
C ALA A 272 -7.82 18.92 2.90
N GLU A 273 -8.84 18.13 2.58
CA GLU A 273 -9.85 18.52 1.59
C GLU A 273 -10.62 19.78 2.02
N THR A 274 -11.07 19.84 3.27
CA THR A 274 -11.78 21.01 3.80
C THR A 274 -10.89 22.25 3.83
N ALA A 275 -9.64 22.11 4.28
CA ALA A 275 -8.64 23.17 4.27
C ALA A 275 -8.37 23.70 2.85
N SER A 276 -8.29 22.79 1.88
CA SER A 276 -8.14 23.11 0.46
C SER A 276 -9.31 23.94 -0.05
N GLY A 277 -10.55 23.53 0.26
CA GLY A 277 -11.76 24.28 -0.14
C GLY A 277 -11.78 25.69 0.42
N ILE A 278 -11.42 25.86 1.71
CA ILE A 278 -11.31 27.17 2.35
C ILE A 278 -10.21 28.00 1.69
N ALA A 279 -9.02 27.42 1.48
CA ALA A 279 -7.88 28.13 0.90
C ALA A 279 -8.15 28.60 -0.53
N GLN A 280 -8.75 27.75 -1.36
CA GLN A 280 -9.11 28.09 -2.74
C GLN A 280 -10.19 29.18 -2.78
N ALA A 281 -11.23 29.09 -1.95
CA ALA A 281 -12.32 30.07 -1.92
C ALA A 281 -11.87 31.45 -1.38
N ALA A 282 -11.02 31.46 -0.35
CA ALA A 282 -10.41 32.68 0.17
C ALA A 282 -9.44 33.30 -0.85
N ALA A 283 -8.60 32.49 -1.52
CA ALA A 283 -7.72 32.96 -2.58
C ALA A 283 -8.50 33.54 -3.78
N ALA A 284 -9.61 32.91 -4.19
CA ALA A 284 -10.51 33.44 -5.22
C ALA A 284 -11.12 34.79 -4.80
N SER A 285 -11.39 34.96 -3.51
CA SER A 285 -11.87 36.21 -2.90
C SER A 285 -10.76 37.24 -2.63
N ARG A 286 -9.53 37.00 -3.12
CA ARG A 286 -8.31 37.81 -2.93
C ARG A 286 -7.88 38.00 -1.47
N ASP A 287 -8.31 37.13 -0.58
CA ASP A 287 -7.88 37.08 0.83
C ASP A 287 -6.50 36.43 0.97
N LEU A 288 -5.87 36.66 2.12
CA LEU A 288 -4.57 36.10 2.45
C LEU A 288 -4.78 34.82 3.26
N VAL A 289 -4.22 33.70 2.80
CA VAL A 289 -4.38 32.40 3.47
C VAL A 289 -3.03 31.87 3.91
N GLY A 290 -2.88 31.53 5.18
CA GLY A 290 -1.72 30.82 5.73
C GLY A 290 -2.08 29.41 6.17
N LEU A 291 -1.07 28.58 6.38
CA LEU A 291 -1.22 27.20 6.86
C LEU A 291 -0.19 26.93 7.95
N THR A 292 -0.65 26.47 9.11
CA THR A 292 0.18 25.90 10.16
C THR A 292 -0.14 24.42 10.27
N ARG A 293 0.80 23.55 9.92
CA ARG A 293 0.67 22.12 10.19
C ARG A 293 1.22 21.85 11.57
N PHE A 294 0.57 21.00 12.35
CA PHE A 294 1.10 20.60 13.65
C PHE A 294 0.91 19.11 13.87
N ASP A 295 1.78 18.53 14.67
CA ASP A 295 1.68 17.16 15.16
C ASP A 295 1.88 17.15 16.69
N GLU A 296 2.25 16.02 17.27
CA GLU A 296 2.46 15.87 18.72
C GLU A 296 3.70 16.58 19.24
N THR A 297 4.61 16.99 18.35
CA THR A 297 5.97 17.44 18.68
C THR A 297 6.33 18.79 18.07
N THR A 298 5.88 19.07 16.86
CA THR A 298 6.32 20.21 16.05
C THR A 298 5.16 20.93 15.39
N SER A 299 5.42 22.17 14.98
CA SER A 299 4.53 22.92 14.10
C SER A 299 5.34 23.61 12.99
N ASP A 300 4.80 23.58 11.77
CA ASP A 300 5.41 24.16 10.57
C ASP A 300 4.45 25.22 10.00
N VAL A 301 4.94 26.45 9.88
CA VAL A 301 4.13 27.63 9.52
C VAL A 301 4.47 28.11 8.12
N LEU A 302 3.45 28.18 7.28
CA LEU A 302 3.44 28.88 6.01
C LEU A 302 2.65 30.19 6.17
N ALA A 303 3.36 31.33 6.13
CA ALA A 303 2.77 32.64 6.37
C ALA A 303 1.67 33.00 5.35
N PRO A 304 0.66 33.81 5.73
CA PRO A 304 -0.45 34.14 4.83
C PRO A 304 0.00 34.93 3.58
N ALA A 305 -0.34 34.40 2.41
CA ALA A 305 -0.17 35.08 1.13
C ALA A 305 -1.33 34.73 0.18
N ARG A 306 -1.37 35.37 -1.00
CA ARG A 306 -2.49 35.30 -1.96
C ARG A 306 -2.09 34.89 -3.39
N THR A 307 -0.81 34.62 -3.65
CA THR A 307 -0.36 34.30 -5.00
C THR A 307 -0.78 32.89 -5.41
N GLN A 308 -0.97 32.64 -6.70
CA GLN A 308 -1.31 31.30 -7.19
C GLN A 308 -0.23 30.26 -6.81
N VAL A 309 1.05 30.65 -6.90
CA VAL A 309 2.18 29.82 -6.46
C VAL A 309 2.07 29.47 -4.98
N HIS A 310 1.66 30.43 -4.14
CA HIS A 310 1.43 30.18 -2.72
C HIS A 310 0.28 29.20 -2.49
N THR A 311 -0.83 29.34 -3.20
CA THR A 311 -1.96 28.41 -3.12
C THR A 311 -1.54 26.99 -3.50
N ILE A 312 -0.80 26.82 -4.60
CA ILE A 312 -0.27 25.50 -5.01
C ILE A 312 0.66 24.93 -3.94
N ARG A 313 1.56 25.75 -3.37
CA ARG A 313 2.46 25.33 -2.28
C ARG A 313 1.69 24.91 -1.03
N LEU A 314 0.62 25.63 -0.68
CA LEU A 314 -0.26 25.29 0.43
C LEU A 314 -0.94 23.93 0.17
N LEU A 315 -1.51 23.74 -1.02
CA LEU A 315 -2.14 22.47 -1.43
C LEU A 315 -1.16 21.31 -1.41
N GLY A 316 0.09 21.53 -1.84
CA GLY A 316 1.18 20.57 -1.72
C GLY A 316 1.45 20.15 -0.27
N LYS A 317 1.57 21.12 0.66
CA LYS A 317 1.75 20.83 2.10
C LYS A 317 0.56 20.08 2.71
N LEU A 318 -0.67 20.34 2.25
CA LEU A 318 -1.86 19.57 2.66
C LEU A 318 -1.76 18.12 2.16
N ALA A 319 -1.37 17.92 0.90
CA ALA A 319 -1.18 16.59 0.32
C ALA A 319 -0.08 15.79 1.01
N GLU A 320 1.07 16.41 1.30
CA GLU A 320 2.16 15.80 2.07
C GLU A 320 1.69 15.30 3.44
N SER A 321 0.82 16.07 4.11
CA SER A 321 0.28 15.69 5.42
C SER A 321 -0.64 14.47 5.32
N ALA A 322 -1.42 14.37 4.24
CA ALA A 322 -2.28 13.23 3.97
C ALA A 322 -1.51 12.01 3.41
N ALA A 323 -0.33 12.21 2.85
CA ALA A 323 0.54 11.15 2.33
C ALA A 323 1.26 10.35 3.42
N LYS A 324 1.49 10.96 4.60
CA LYS A 324 2.15 10.29 5.73
C LYS A 324 1.31 9.10 6.21
N LEU A 325 1.93 7.92 6.24
CA LEU A 325 1.33 6.72 6.79
C LEU A 325 1.31 6.75 8.33
N PRO A 326 0.34 6.07 8.96
CA PRO A 326 0.35 5.92 10.39
C PRO A 326 1.56 5.08 10.83
N ASN A 327 2.19 5.47 11.94
CA ASN A 327 3.21 4.68 12.60
C ASN A 327 2.59 3.34 13.05
N PRO A 328 3.05 2.19 12.53
CA PRO A 328 2.49 0.88 12.89
C PRO A 328 2.81 0.45 14.33
N GLY A 329 3.72 1.17 15.01
CA GLY A 329 4.28 0.83 16.32
C GLY A 329 5.28 -0.34 16.26
N PRO A 330 5.88 -0.72 17.41
CA PRO A 330 6.60 -1.98 17.52
C PRO A 330 5.64 -3.12 17.19
N ARG A 331 6.10 -3.98 16.28
CA ARG A 331 5.36 -5.13 15.78
C ARG A 331 6.18 -6.37 16.00
N GLU A 332 5.49 -7.48 16.20
CA GLU A 332 6.14 -8.77 16.08
C GLU A 332 6.63 -8.94 14.64
N HIS A 333 7.87 -9.38 14.51
CA HIS A 333 8.49 -9.61 13.21
C HIS A 333 7.67 -10.55 12.31
N LEU A 334 6.87 -11.45 12.89
CA LEU A 334 6.00 -12.37 12.15
C LEU A 334 4.86 -11.65 11.43
N GLU A 335 4.17 -10.71 12.09
CA GLU A 335 3.08 -9.93 11.48
C GLU A 335 3.59 -9.12 10.28
N LEU A 336 4.75 -8.50 10.44
CA LEU A 336 5.40 -7.74 9.37
C LEU A 336 5.89 -8.64 8.23
N GLN A 337 6.40 -9.84 8.55
CA GLN A 337 6.86 -10.80 7.55
C GLN A 337 5.71 -11.27 6.64
N ASP A 338 4.51 -11.46 7.17
CA ASP A 338 3.36 -11.91 6.38
C ASP A 338 2.91 -10.87 5.33
N VAL A 339 3.22 -9.58 5.54
CA VAL A 339 2.96 -8.49 4.59
C VAL A 339 4.16 -8.23 3.68
N ALA A 340 5.37 -8.14 4.25
CA ALA A 340 6.57 -7.78 3.51
C ALA A 340 7.06 -8.89 2.58
N TYR A 341 6.94 -10.16 2.97
CA TYR A 341 7.44 -11.27 2.16
C TYR A 341 6.72 -11.39 0.81
N PRO A 342 5.38 -11.41 0.72
CA PRO A 342 4.68 -11.41 -0.57
C PRO A 342 5.00 -10.18 -1.43
N LEU A 343 5.14 -9.00 -0.80
CA LEU A 343 5.54 -7.78 -1.50
C LEU A 343 6.93 -7.92 -2.11
N ALA A 344 7.90 -8.39 -1.32
CA ALA A 344 9.26 -8.59 -1.81
C ALA A 344 9.28 -9.64 -2.94
N GLN A 345 8.50 -10.71 -2.86
CA GLN A 345 8.38 -11.70 -3.93
C GLN A 345 7.81 -11.12 -5.23
N GLU A 346 6.91 -10.14 -5.12
CA GLU A 346 6.35 -9.43 -6.26
C GLU A 346 7.36 -8.46 -6.89
N LEU A 347 8.06 -7.69 -6.05
CA LEU A 347 8.96 -6.61 -6.46
C LEU A 347 10.37 -7.04 -6.83
N TYR A 348 10.86 -8.15 -6.28
CA TYR A 348 12.22 -8.67 -6.46
C TYR A 348 12.22 -10.16 -6.81
N PRO A 349 11.45 -10.61 -7.82
CA PRO A 349 11.30 -12.03 -8.13
C PRO A 349 12.65 -12.70 -8.45
N GLU A 350 13.59 -11.98 -9.06
CA GLU A 350 14.95 -12.48 -9.34
C GLU A 350 15.75 -12.83 -8.07
N LEU A 351 15.56 -12.09 -6.97
CA LEU A 351 16.25 -12.36 -5.70
C LEU A 351 15.65 -13.56 -4.95
N PHE A 352 14.40 -13.93 -5.29
CA PHE A 352 13.75 -15.13 -4.77
C PHE A 352 13.96 -16.37 -5.64
N ASP A 353 14.48 -16.20 -6.86
CA ASP A 353 14.70 -17.32 -7.78
C ASP A 353 15.69 -18.32 -7.17
N GLN A 354 15.38 -19.60 -7.32
CA GLN A 354 16.24 -20.65 -6.77
C GLN A 354 17.60 -20.70 -7.48
N GLU A 355 17.77 -20.16 -8.69
CA GLU A 355 19.11 -20.07 -9.30
C GLU A 355 20.09 -19.18 -8.49
N VAL A 356 19.57 -18.20 -7.74
CA VAL A 356 20.37 -17.31 -6.87
C VAL A 356 20.48 -17.85 -5.44
N ASN A 357 19.51 -18.66 -5.01
CA ASN A 357 19.41 -19.22 -3.64
C ASN A 357 19.70 -20.73 -3.53
N ALA A 358 19.90 -21.44 -4.63
CA ALA A 358 20.23 -22.86 -4.66
C ALA A 358 21.74 -23.02 -4.63
N ARG A 359 22.19 -23.86 -3.71
CA ARG A 359 23.56 -24.34 -3.67
C ARG A 359 23.80 -25.20 -4.94
N PRO A 360 25.01 -25.17 -5.52
CA PRO A 360 25.34 -26.01 -6.68
C PRO A 360 24.96 -27.47 -6.46
N TRP A 361 24.67 -28.21 -7.55
CA TRP A 361 24.28 -29.63 -7.55
C TRP A 361 25.12 -30.52 -6.61
N GLY A 362 26.39 -30.18 -6.35
CA GLY A 362 27.27 -30.88 -5.42
C GLY A 362 26.86 -30.85 -3.94
N MET A 363 25.93 -29.98 -3.53
CA MET A 363 25.50 -29.81 -2.14
C MET A 363 24.19 -30.51 -1.76
N TYR A 364 23.49 -31.18 -2.68
CA TYR A 364 22.34 -32.04 -2.33
C TYR A 364 22.75 -33.24 -1.46
N TRP A 365 24.05 -33.55 -1.43
CA TRP A 365 24.66 -34.55 -0.55
C TRP A 365 24.98 -34.01 0.85
N LEU A 366 24.97 -32.69 1.08
CA LEU A 366 25.32 -32.11 2.38
C LEU A 366 24.25 -32.26 3.49
N PRO A 367 22.93 -32.23 3.24
CA PRO A 367 21.95 -32.52 4.29
C PRO A 367 22.11 -33.94 4.86
N LEU A 368 22.62 -34.85 4.05
CA LEU A 368 23.00 -36.22 4.42
C LEU A 368 24.31 -36.30 5.18
N LEU A 369 25.13 -35.24 5.27
CA LEU A 369 26.38 -35.21 6.04
C LEU A 369 26.30 -34.29 7.27
N ASP A 370 25.36 -33.33 7.25
CA ASP A 370 25.15 -32.32 8.31
C ASP A 370 24.25 -32.81 9.45
N THR A 371 23.61 -33.98 9.28
CA THR A 371 22.81 -34.63 10.32
C THR A 371 23.65 -35.73 10.99
N ARG A 372 23.57 -35.85 12.33
CA ARG A 372 24.29 -36.86 13.15
C ARG A 372 24.11 -38.32 12.69
N TRP A 373 23.08 -38.57 11.88
CA TRP A 373 22.68 -39.88 11.35
C TRP A 373 23.08 -40.09 9.87
N GLY A 374 23.67 -39.08 9.26
CA GLY A 374 24.03 -39.04 7.84
C GLY A 374 24.97 -40.14 7.36
N TRP A 375 25.92 -40.51 8.20
CA TRP A 375 26.90 -41.56 7.94
C TRP A 375 26.28 -42.94 7.76
N LEU A 376 25.13 -43.22 8.39
CA LEU A 376 24.39 -44.48 8.22
C LEU A 376 23.82 -44.66 6.81
N PHE A 377 23.75 -43.59 6.02
CA PHE A 377 23.25 -43.61 4.63
C PHE A 377 24.37 -43.74 3.58
N VAL A 378 25.61 -43.39 3.92
CA VAL A 378 26.78 -43.52 3.03
C VAL A 378 27.41 -44.91 3.14
N LEU A 379 27.37 -45.51 4.34
CA LEU A 379 27.87 -46.85 4.64
C LEU A 379 27.32 -47.95 3.69
N PRO A 380 26.01 -48.01 3.39
CA PRO A 380 25.44 -49.02 2.50
C PRO A 380 26.00 -48.96 1.08
N ILE A 381 26.20 -47.75 0.52
CA ILE A 381 26.73 -47.55 -0.84
C ILE A 381 28.17 -48.07 -0.94
N PHE A 382 28.98 -47.81 0.08
CA PHE A 382 30.35 -48.31 0.18
C PHE A 382 30.43 -49.83 0.43
N THR A 383 29.42 -50.42 1.07
CA THR A 383 29.34 -51.88 1.24
C THR A 383 28.71 -52.62 0.06
N TRP A 384 27.85 -51.97 -0.72
CA TRP A 384 27.11 -52.59 -1.82
C TRP A 384 27.92 -52.71 -3.10
N TYR A 385 28.79 -51.73 -3.39
CA TYR A 385 29.66 -51.76 -4.57
C TYR A 385 30.64 -52.96 -4.57
N PRO A 386 31.38 -53.26 -3.48
CA PRO A 386 32.22 -54.47 -3.44
C PRO A 386 31.38 -55.75 -3.47
N TYR A 387 30.16 -55.76 -2.94
CA TYR A 387 29.27 -56.92 -2.99
C TYR A 387 28.75 -57.21 -4.41
N LEU A 388 28.27 -56.19 -5.13
CA LEU A 388 27.85 -56.33 -6.54
C LEU A 388 29.04 -56.62 -7.47
N ALA A 389 30.20 -56.02 -7.21
CA ALA A 389 31.42 -56.32 -7.95
C ALA A 389 31.88 -57.76 -7.69
N PHE A 390 31.77 -58.27 -6.47
CA PHE A 390 32.07 -59.66 -6.12
C PHE A 390 31.08 -60.65 -6.74
N VAL A 391 29.77 -60.37 -6.69
CA VAL A 391 28.74 -61.21 -7.33
C VAL A 391 28.88 -61.17 -8.86
N GLY A 392 29.15 -60.00 -9.44
CA GLY A 392 29.44 -59.84 -10.87
C GLY A 392 30.72 -60.57 -11.29
N TYR A 393 31.78 -60.49 -10.48
CA TYR A 393 33.03 -61.22 -10.68
C TYR A 393 32.81 -62.74 -10.65
N LEU A 394 31.99 -63.25 -9.73
CA LEU A 394 31.62 -64.67 -9.67
C LEU A 394 30.77 -65.13 -10.87
N PHE A 395 29.94 -64.23 -11.43
CA PHE A 395 29.11 -64.49 -12.60
C PHE A 395 29.94 -64.49 -13.90
N VAL A 396 30.82 -63.50 -14.09
CA VAL A 396 31.67 -63.35 -15.27
C VAL A 396 32.73 -64.46 -15.36
N ASN A 397 33.27 -64.91 -14.22
CA ASN A 397 34.26 -66.01 -14.20
C ASN A 397 33.62 -67.41 -14.16
N GLY A 398 32.28 -67.51 -14.23
CA GLY A 398 31.58 -68.80 -14.33
C GLY A 398 31.68 -69.71 -13.10
N ILE A 399 32.16 -69.20 -11.97
CA ILE A 399 32.50 -70.00 -10.78
C ILE A 399 31.24 -70.49 -10.04
N ALA A 400 30.08 -69.85 -10.23
CA ALA A 400 28.85 -70.18 -9.48
C ALA A 400 27.55 -70.28 -10.29
N ALA A 401 27.59 -70.23 -11.62
CA ALA A 401 26.35 -70.15 -12.42
C ALA A 401 25.63 -71.50 -12.67
N ARG A 402 26.30 -72.65 -12.51
CA ARG A 402 25.69 -73.97 -12.77
C ARG A 402 25.03 -74.64 -11.56
N PRO A 403 25.60 -74.63 -10.33
CA PRO A 403 24.97 -75.30 -9.19
C PRO A 403 23.70 -74.60 -8.73
N ALA A 404 23.72 -73.26 -8.61
CA ALA A 404 22.63 -72.47 -8.07
C ALA A 404 21.35 -72.52 -8.92
N PHE A 405 21.51 -72.49 -10.25
CA PHE A 405 20.39 -72.58 -11.20
C PHE A 405 19.82 -74.00 -11.31
N GLN A 406 20.67 -75.03 -11.13
CA GLN A 406 20.22 -76.43 -11.07
C GLN A 406 19.51 -76.75 -9.76
N THR A 407 19.97 -76.22 -8.62
CA THR A 407 19.25 -76.35 -7.33
C THR A 407 17.91 -75.62 -7.34
N PHE A 408 17.82 -74.42 -7.95
CA PHE A 408 16.55 -73.71 -8.07
C PHE A 408 15.52 -74.49 -8.90
N ASN A 409 15.93 -75.02 -10.08
CA ASN A 409 15.05 -75.82 -10.92
C ASN A 409 14.77 -77.24 -10.40
N ALA A 410 15.61 -77.78 -9.52
CA ALA A 410 15.36 -79.04 -8.81
C ALA A 410 14.34 -78.83 -7.68
N VAL A 411 14.47 -77.72 -6.92
CA VAL A 411 13.54 -77.36 -5.84
C VAL A 411 12.15 -77.07 -6.39
N VAL A 412 12.03 -76.32 -7.50
CA VAL A 412 10.72 -76.00 -8.13
C VAL A 412 10.00 -77.25 -8.65
N ARG A 413 10.74 -78.19 -9.28
CA ARG A 413 10.16 -79.46 -9.76
C ARG A 413 9.78 -80.41 -8.62
N MET A 414 10.59 -80.46 -7.56
CA MET A 414 10.31 -81.25 -6.36
C MET A 414 9.10 -80.70 -5.58
N THR A 415 8.90 -79.37 -5.54
CA THR A 415 7.71 -78.75 -4.94
C THR A 415 6.41 -79.04 -5.69
N MET A 416 6.44 -79.08 -7.02
CA MET A 416 5.25 -79.40 -7.80
C MET A 416 4.85 -80.88 -7.68
N ALA A 417 5.82 -81.79 -7.47
CA ALA A 417 5.58 -83.22 -7.31
C ALA A 417 5.07 -83.64 -5.92
N LEU A 418 5.33 -82.85 -4.86
CA LEU A 418 4.99 -83.19 -3.47
C LEU A 418 3.71 -82.53 -2.93
N ARG A 419 3.04 -81.69 -3.73
CA ARG A 419 1.82 -80.96 -3.39
C ARG A 419 0.65 -81.80 -2.82
N PRO A 420 0.43 -83.08 -3.22
CA PRO A 420 -0.71 -83.85 -2.70
C PRO A 420 -0.43 -84.59 -1.38
N ARG A 421 0.81 -84.63 -0.88
CA ARG A 421 1.23 -85.66 0.10
C ARG A 421 1.66 -85.17 1.48
N PHE A 422 1.89 -83.88 1.69
CA PHE A 422 2.33 -83.36 2.99
C PHE A 422 1.57 -82.06 3.33
N GLY A 423 0.74 -82.11 4.38
CA GLY A 423 -0.02 -80.97 4.90
C GLY A 423 0.82 -79.83 5.49
N ASP A 424 0.15 -78.92 6.21
CA ASP A 424 0.51 -77.52 6.58
C ASP A 424 1.95 -77.21 7.06
N VAL A 425 2.75 -78.19 7.46
CA VAL A 425 4.12 -77.99 7.94
C VAL A 425 5.05 -77.47 6.84
N TRP A 426 4.86 -77.89 5.59
CA TRP A 426 5.70 -77.44 4.46
C TRP A 426 5.25 -76.12 3.85
N LEU A 427 3.98 -75.73 4.03
CA LEU A 427 3.50 -74.39 3.71
C LEU A 427 4.17 -73.34 4.62
N ASN A 428 4.42 -73.72 5.89
CA ASN A 428 5.13 -72.87 6.85
C ASN A 428 6.63 -72.72 6.54
N ILE A 429 7.30 -73.76 6.03
CA ILE A 429 8.72 -73.66 5.64
C ILE A 429 8.89 -72.85 4.35
N PHE A 430 8.00 -73.03 3.36
CA PHE A 430 7.98 -72.18 2.16
C PHE A 430 7.60 -70.74 2.47
N GLY A 431 6.63 -70.54 3.38
CA GLY A 431 6.29 -69.23 3.93
C GLY A 431 7.48 -68.60 4.65
N ALA A 432 8.24 -69.36 5.45
CA ALA A 432 9.43 -68.87 6.14
C ALA A 432 10.57 -68.51 5.18
N LEU A 433 10.77 -69.26 4.09
CA LEU A 433 11.81 -68.96 3.10
C LEU A 433 11.44 -67.74 2.22
N ALA A 434 10.17 -67.62 1.83
CA ALA A 434 9.65 -66.43 1.15
C ALA A 434 9.70 -65.20 2.08
N THR A 435 9.42 -65.38 3.37
CA THR A 435 9.55 -64.35 4.41
C THR A 435 11.02 -63.99 4.64
N PHE A 436 11.95 -64.95 4.62
CA PHE A 436 13.39 -64.72 4.72
C PHE A 436 13.93 -63.96 3.51
N LEU A 437 13.51 -64.30 2.30
CA LEU A 437 13.81 -63.55 1.07
C LEU A 437 13.18 -62.14 1.07
N LEU A 438 11.95 -62.01 1.56
CA LEU A 438 11.30 -60.72 1.79
C LEU A 438 12.04 -59.89 2.84
N ILE A 439 12.53 -60.49 3.92
CA ILE A 439 13.36 -59.85 4.98
C ILE A 439 14.73 -59.43 4.42
N LEU A 440 15.35 -60.24 3.55
CA LEU A 440 16.61 -59.93 2.89
C LEU A 440 16.47 -58.78 1.86
N LEU A 441 15.30 -58.65 1.22
CA LEU A 441 14.93 -57.56 0.32
C LEU A 441 14.27 -56.36 1.04
N TRP A 442 13.92 -56.50 2.32
CA TRP A 442 13.25 -55.49 3.16
C TRP A 442 14.06 -54.21 3.45
N PRO A 443 15.42 -54.19 3.42
CA PRO A 443 16.14 -52.96 3.69
C PRO A 443 15.72 -51.87 2.69
N ALA A 444 15.60 -52.19 1.40
CA ALA A 444 15.34 -51.19 0.37
C ALA A 444 13.94 -50.53 0.47
N PRO A 445 12.82 -51.27 0.62
CA PRO A 445 11.50 -50.65 0.79
C PRO A 445 11.36 -49.87 2.09
N VAL A 446 11.91 -50.36 3.22
CA VAL A 446 11.89 -49.61 4.49
C VAL A 446 12.85 -48.42 4.48
N PHE A 447 13.94 -48.48 3.73
CA PHE A 447 14.80 -47.33 3.47
C PHE A 447 14.10 -46.30 2.59
N VAL A 448 13.44 -46.71 1.51
CA VAL A 448 12.67 -45.83 0.63
C VAL A 448 11.50 -45.24 1.40
N LEU A 449 10.81 -46.02 2.24
CA LEU A 449 9.74 -45.55 3.11
C LEU A 449 10.26 -44.63 4.22
N GLY A 450 11.43 -44.91 4.81
CA GLY A 450 12.10 -44.06 5.79
C GLY A 450 12.58 -42.74 5.17
N TRP A 451 13.15 -42.78 3.98
CA TRP A 451 13.53 -41.64 3.14
C TRP A 451 12.29 -40.82 2.74
N PHE A 452 11.20 -41.50 2.35
CA PHE A 452 9.93 -40.87 2.01
C PHE A 452 9.27 -40.23 3.25
N VAL A 453 9.24 -40.91 4.39
CA VAL A 453 8.65 -40.41 5.64
C VAL A 453 9.47 -39.26 6.24
N THR A 454 10.80 -39.34 6.22
CA THR A 454 11.68 -38.26 6.70
C THR A 454 11.73 -37.09 5.73
N GLY A 455 11.74 -37.34 4.42
CA GLY A 455 11.61 -36.33 3.38
C GLY A 455 10.28 -35.57 3.45
N ILE A 456 9.17 -36.30 3.64
CA ILE A 456 7.82 -35.71 3.80
C ILE A 456 7.68 -34.98 5.14
N ARG A 457 8.21 -35.52 6.25
CA ARG A 457 8.26 -34.78 7.53
C ARG A 457 9.12 -33.51 7.41
N GLY A 458 10.15 -33.52 6.57
CA GLY A 458 10.95 -32.34 6.24
C GLY A 458 10.18 -31.27 5.46
N LEU A 459 9.25 -31.67 4.60
CA LEU A 459 8.34 -30.79 3.85
C LEU A 459 7.26 -30.13 4.73
N LEU A 460 6.88 -30.78 5.84
CA LEU A 460 5.74 -30.37 6.67
C LEU A 460 6.10 -29.58 7.94
N ASN A 461 7.38 -29.24 8.19
CA ASN A 461 7.76 -28.53 9.41
C ASN A 461 7.61 -26.99 9.26
N PRO A 462 6.61 -26.35 9.90
CA PRO A 462 6.36 -24.91 9.75
C PRO A 462 7.53 -24.05 10.24
N ARG A 463 8.37 -24.54 11.17
CA ARG A 463 9.57 -23.81 11.63
C ARG A 463 10.61 -23.65 10.52
N LYS A 464 10.75 -24.63 9.62
CA LYS A 464 11.69 -24.56 8.49
C LYS A 464 11.21 -23.54 7.44
N VAL A 465 9.90 -23.45 7.21
CA VAL A 465 9.30 -22.49 6.27
C VAL A 465 9.54 -21.05 6.75
N ARG A 466 9.29 -20.75 8.03
CA ARG A 466 9.53 -19.40 8.60
C ARG A 466 10.99 -19.01 8.55
N THR A 467 11.89 -19.92 8.94
CA THR A 467 13.33 -19.68 8.89
C THR A 467 13.81 -19.43 7.46
N LYS A 468 13.27 -20.15 6.48
CA LYS A 468 13.56 -19.92 5.05
C LYS A 468 13.12 -18.53 4.61
N LYS A 469 11.87 -18.14 4.90
CA LYS A 469 11.36 -16.80 4.58
C LYS A 469 12.23 -15.70 5.19
N ARG A 470 12.63 -15.86 6.46
CA ARG A 470 13.49 -14.91 7.18
C ARG A 470 14.87 -14.79 6.52
N LYS A 471 15.51 -15.91 6.20
CA LYS A 471 16.80 -15.93 5.49
C LYS A 471 16.72 -15.21 4.14
N GLN A 472 15.67 -15.46 3.36
CA GLN A 472 15.47 -14.81 2.07
C GLN A 472 15.26 -13.30 2.21
N MET A 473 14.42 -12.87 3.15
CA MET A 473 14.23 -11.44 3.42
C MET A 473 15.51 -10.76 3.91
N ALA A 474 16.27 -11.40 4.81
CA ALA A 474 17.54 -10.87 5.29
C ALA A 474 18.54 -10.70 4.14
N ALA A 475 18.64 -11.67 3.23
CA ALA A 475 19.50 -11.56 2.05
C ALA A 475 19.07 -10.41 1.13
N ILE A 476 17.76 -10.20 0.94
CA ILE A 476 17.23 -9.09 0.15
C ILE A 476 17.55 -7.76 0.80
N PHE A 477 17.35 -7.62 2.11
CA PHE A 477 17.68 -6.37 2.82
C PHE A 477 19.17 -6.05 2.68
N VAL A 478 20.06 -7.03 2.83
CA VAL A 478 21.50 -6.84 2.62
C VAL A 478 21.81 -6.43 1.17
N ALA A 479 21.16 -7.03 0.18
CA ALA A 479 21.34 -6.66 -1.23
C ALA A 479 20.84 -5.24 -1.54
N LEU A 480 19.70 -4.84 -0.97
CA LEU A 480 19.11 -3.51 -1.15
C LEU A 480 19.93 -2.43 -0.46
N ASP A 481 20.39 -2.70 0.76
CA ASP A 481 21.17 -1.75 1.57
C ASP A 481 22.65 -1.70 1.14
N ARG A 482 23.09 -2.64 0.28
CA ARG A 482 24.50 -2.85 -0.10
C ARG A 482 25.42 -3.12 1.10
N ASP A 483 24.87 -3.82 2.08
CA ASP A 483 25.55 -4.18 3.33
C ASP A 483 26.46 -5.42 3.20
N SER A 484 27.26 -5.68 4.24
CA SER A 484 28.04 -6.90 4.33
C SER A 484 27.19 -8.14 4.61
N SER A 485 27.65 -9.32 4.18
CA SER A 485 26.97 -10.60 4.39
C SER A 485 26.76 -10.95 5.87
N GLY A 486 27.57 -10.40 6.78
CA GLY A 486 27.42 -10.57 8.24
C GLY A 486 26.10 -10.00 8.79
N MET A 487 25.48 -9.03 8.11
CA MET A 487 24.18 -8.49 8.50
C MET A 487 23.05 -9.50 8.39
N ILE A 488 23.20 -10.53 7.53
CA ILE A 488 22.23 -11.63 7.44
C ILE A 488 22.14 -12.36 8.80
N GLU A 489 23.28 -12.60 9.46
CA GLU A 489 23.31 -13.28 10.75
C GLU A 489 22.68 -12.43 11.85
N ARG A 490 22.91 -11.11 11.83
CA ARG A 490 22.23 -10.17 12.73
C ARG A 490 20.72 -10.27 12.56
N TYR A 491 20.20 -10.15 11.34
CA TYR A 491 18.76 -10.25 11.08
C TYR A 491 18.16 -11.62 11.43
N LEU A 492 18.96 -12.69 11.47
CA LEU A 492 18.51 -14.02 11.89
C LEU A 492 18.47 -14.21 13.40
N ARG A 493 19.33 -13.51 14.15
CA ARG A 493 19.44 -13.62 15.61
C ARG A 493 18.70 -12.53 16.37
N ASP A 494 18.61 -11.33 15.79
CA ASP A 494 18.00 -10.14 16.37
C ASP A 494 16.62 -9.89 15.73
N ASP A 495 15.57 -10.16 16.50
CA ASP A 495 14.18 -10.00 16.07
C ASP A 495 13.78 -8.53 15.92
N GLU A 496 14.36 -7.65 16.75
CA GLU A 496 14.03 -6.23 16.77
C GLU A 496 14.64 -5.52 15.55
N ALA A 497 15.92 -5.75 15.28
CA ALA A 497 16.57 -5.22 14.07
C ALA A 497 15.90 -5.72 12.79
N TYR A 498 15.45 -6.98 12.76
CA TYR A 498 14.72 -7.53 11.62
C TYR A 498 13.32 -6.93 11.47
N ALA A 499 12.58 -6.74 12.56
CA ALA A 499 11.27 -6.08 12.54
C ALA A 499 11.37 -4.61 12.11
N GLU A 500 12.35 -3.87 12.63
CA GLU A 500 12.57 -2.45 12.31
C GLU A 500 12.89 -2.27 10.81
N ARG A 501 13.83 -3.07 10.26
CA ARG A 501 14.18 -3.01 8.85
C ARG A 501 13.01 -3.34 7.93
N MET A 502 12.16 -4.29 8.34
CA MET A 502 10.96 -4.68 7.61
C MET A 502 9.86 -3.61 7.69
N GLY A 503 9.73 -2.93 8.82
CA GLY A 503 8.91 -1.73 8.96
C GLY A 503 9.36 -0.63 8.01
N ARG A 504 10.68 -0.37 7.94
CA ARG A 504 11.28 0.56 6.96
C ARG A 504 10.98 0.15 5.52
N PHE A 505 11.19 -1.12 5.17
CA PHE A 505 10.86 -1.65 3.83
C PHE A 505 9.41 -1.38 3.42
N LEU A 506 8.46 -1.66 4.30
CA LEU A 506 7.04 -1.41 4.03
C LEU A 506 6.73 0.09 3.92
N ALA A 507 7.34 0.93 4.75
CA ALA A 507 7.20 2.38 4.69
C ALA A 507 7.78 2.96 3.39
N ASP A 508 8.97 2.50 2.97
CA ASP A 508 9.62 2.91 1.72
C ASP A 508 8.70 2.62 0.53
N HIS A 509 8.04 1.46 0.52
CA HIS A 509 7.08 1.05 -0.51
C HIS A 509 5.65 1.60 -0.30
N HIS A 510 5.47 2.54 0.65
CA HIS A 510 4.19 3.15 1.00
C HIS A 510 3.07 2.12 1.27
N VAL A 511 3.42 0.98 1.85
CA VAL A 511 2.47 -0.07 2.18
C VAL A 511 1.85 0.19 3.55
N ARG A 512 0.52 0.20 3.60
CA ARG A 512 -0.21 0.55 4.81
C ARG A 512 -0.42 -0.67 5.70
N ILE A 513 0.15 -0.62 6.89
CA ILE A 513 -0.05 -1.64 7.91
C ILE A 513 -1.19 -1.17 8.84
N PRO A 514 -2.27 -1.96 9.03
CA PRO A 514 -3.36 -1.60 9.92
C PRO A 514 -2.84 -1.39 11.36
N PRO A 515 -2.93 -0.19 11.96
CA PRO A 515 -2.31 0.11 13.25
C PRO A 515 -2.95 -0.68 14.42
N LYS A 516 -2.15 -1.04 15.44
CA LYS A 516 -2.68 -1.61 16.70
C LYS A 516 -3.19 -0.46 17.55
N LEU A 517 -4.51 -0.32 17.63
CA LEU A 517 -5.14 0.83 18.31
C LEU A 517 -4.89 0.85 19.81
N TYR A 518 -4.79 -0.32 20.43
CA TYR A 518 -4.57 -0.47 21.87
C TYR A 518 -3.26 -1.21 22.14
N ASP A 519 -2.60 -0.86 23.24
CA ASP A 519 -1.44 -1.59 23.73
C ASP A 519 -1.86 -2.84 24.53
N HIS A 520 -0.86 -3.57 25.04
CA HIS A 520 -1.11 -4.75 25.88
C HIS A 520 -1.79 -4.44 27.21
N ALA A 521 -1.77 -3.18 27.66
CA ALA A 521 -2.45 -2.69 28.85
C ALA A 521 -3.88 -2.19 28.56
N GLY A 522 -4.33 -2.24 27.30
CA GLY A 522 -5.66 -1.77 26.88
C GLY A 522 -5.76 -0.25 26.74
N GLN A 523 -4.64 0.49 26.76
CA GLN A 523 -4.63 1.94 26.54
C GLN A 523 -4.59 2.26 25.04
N TYR A 524 -5.30 3.33 24.64
CA TYR A 524 -5.33 3.78 23.25
C TYR A 524 -3.98 4.40 22.87
N ARG A 525 -3.27 3.79 21.91
CA ARG A 525 -1.89 4.13 21.56
C ARG A 525 -1.71 5.45 20.83
N TYR A 526 -2.75 5.88 20.14
CA TYR A 526 -2.73 7.10 19.33
C TYR A 526 -3.36 8.27 20.06
N ARG A 527 -3.50 8.16 21.40
CA ARG A 527 -3.88 9.29 22.24
C ARG A 527 -2.72 10.29 22.24
N CYS A 528 -2.98 11.49 21.74
CA CYS A 528 -1.96 12.52 21.59
C CYS A 528 -2.18 13.62 22.64
N GLU A 529 -1.70 13.42 23.87
CA GLU A 529 -1.94 14.36 24.98
C GLU A 529 -1.19 15.70 24.77
N THR A 530 0.01 15.65 24.20
CA THR A 530 0.84 16.85 23.95
C THR A 530 0.33 17.73 22.81
N LYS A 531 -0.50 17.17 21.92
CA LYS A 531 -1.03 17.84 20.73
C LYS A 531 -1.78 19.12 21.08
N ALA A 532 -2.57 19.13 22.16
CA ALA A 532 -3.29 20.32 22.61
C ALA A 532 -2.34 21.46 22.97
N THR A 533 -1.20 21.14 23.60
CA THR A 533 -0.16 22.09 23.98
C THR A 533 0.60 22.62 22.75
N VAL A 534 0.98 21.73 21.81
CA VAL A 534 1.65 22.15 20.56
C VAL A 534 0.75 23.07 19.75
N LEU A 535 -0.53 22.72 19.58
CA LEU A 535 -1.52 23.57 18.92
C LEU A 535 -1.70 24.91 19.65
N ALA A 536 -1.81 24.90 20.99
CA ALA A 536 -1.93 26.12 21.78
C ALA A 536 -0.74 27.06 21.56
N ASN A 537 0.48 26.53 21.58
CA ASN A 537 1.71 27.28 21.32
C ASN A 537 1.75 27.83 19.89
N ALA A 538 1.32 27.03 18.90
CA ALA A 538 1.22 27.47 17.51
C ALA A 538 0.23 28.64 17.34
N ILE A 539 -0.93 28.58 18.01
CA ILE A 539 -1.93 29.66 18.02
C ILE A 539 -1.36 30.91 18.67
N ILE A 540 -0.75 30.79 19.86
CA ILE A 540 -0.15 31.94 20.57
C ILE A 540 0.95 32.58 19.72
N GLY A 541 1.82 31.78 19.10
CA GLY A 541 2.85 32.25 18.19
C GLY A 541 2.28 32.95 16.95
N SER A 542 1.17 32.46 16.41
CA SER A 542 0.45 33.14 15.33
C SER A 542 -0.14 34.47 15.78
N VAL A 543 -0.83 34.50 16.94
CA VAL A 543 -1.43 35.71 17.54
C VAL A 543 -0.38 36.78 17.85
N ALA A 544 0.85 36.38 18.20
CA ALA A 544 1.94 37.32 18.42
C ALA A 544 2.39 38.05 17.15
N ARG A 545 2.26 37.42 15.98
CA ARG A 545 2.65 37.97 14.66
C ARG A 545 1.47 38.50 13.84
N ALA A 546 0.25 38.25 14.30
CA ALA A 546 -0.98 38.55 13.59
C ALA A 546 -1.31 40.05 13.59
N ARG A 547 -2.06 40.48 12.58
CA ARG A 547 -2.71 41.79 12.56
C ARG A 547 -4.09 41.70 13.22
N ASP A 548 -4.72 42.83 13.52
CA ASP A 548 -6.05 42.79 14.11
C ASP A 548 -7.08 42.09 13.21
N ASN A 549 -8.01 41.36 13.84
CA ASN A 549 -9.20 40.78 13.20
C ASN A 549 -8.96 39.64 12.19
N GLU A 550 -7.87 38.87 12.34
CA GLU A 550 -7.68 37.62 11.57
C GLU A 550 -8.66 36.51 11.94
N LEU A 551 -8.86 35.57 11.01
CA LEU A 551 -9.64 34.35 11.19
C LEU A 551 -8.72 33.14 11.35
N TYR A 552 -8.80 32.50 12.50
CA TYR A 552 -8.16 31.21 12.78
C TYR A 552 -9.15 30.08 12.56
N VAL A 553 -8.80 29.16 11.66
CA VAL A 553 -9.58 27.94 11.42
C VAL A 553 -8.75 26.75 11.85
N ILE A 554 -9.18 26.07 12.91
CA ILE A 554 -8.51 24.90 13.49
C ILE A 554 -9.15 23.65 12.92
N LEU A 555 -8.45 22.96 12.01
CA LEU A 555 -8.87 21.71 11.39
C LEU A 555 -8.20 20.55 12.12
N ALA A 556 -8.85 20.01 13.14
CA ALA A 556 -8.24 19.05 14.04
C ALA A 556 -9.24 18.09 14.68
N ASP A 557 -8.79 16.86 14.95
CA ASP A 557 -9.52 15.96 15.82
C ASP A 557 -9.21 16.28 17.29
N LEU A 558 -10.19 16.90 17.96
CA LEU A 558 -10.10 17.36 19.34
C LEU A 558 -11.10 16.66 20.28
N VAL A 559 -11.93 15.75 19.76
CA VAL A 559 -13.04 15.16 20.53
C VAL A 559 -12.51 14.27 21.65
N ASP A 560 -11.44 13.53 21.37
CA ASP A 560 -10.87 12.57 22.31
C ASP A 560 -9.86 13.18 23.31
N LEU A 561 -9.63 14.49 23.30
CA LEU A 561 -8.66 15.15 24.20
C LEU A 561 -9.14 15.26 25.66
N GLY A 562 -10.43 15.09 25.95
CA GLY A 562 -10.93 15.08 27.33
C GLY A 562 -10.54 16.36 28.11
N ASP A 563 -9.81 16.20 29.22
CA ASP A 563 -9.35 17.30 30.07
C ASP A 563 -8.01 17.92 29.57
N ASP A 564 -7.32 17.26 28.65
CA ASP A 564 -6.06 17.72 28.05
C ASP A 564 -6.26 18.94 27.12
N ILE A 565 -7.51 19.34 26.87
CA ILE A 565 -7.86 20.50 26.04
C ILE A 565 -7.61 21.86 26.72
N ALA A 566 -7.35 21.89 28.02
CA ALA A 566 -7.21 23.13 28.79
C ALA A 566 -6.18 24.14 28.21
N PRO A 567 -4.99 23.73 27.72
CA PRO A 567 -4.04 24.64 27.07
C PRO A 567 -4.63 25.32 25.82
N LEU A 568 -5.39 24.56 25.02
CA LEU A 568 -6.05 25.07 23.82
C LEU A 568 -7.11 26.12 24.17
N LEU A 569 -7.94 25.86 25.18
CA LEU A 569 -8.96 26.83 25.64
C LEU A 569 -8.32 28.15 26.10
N LYS A 570 -7.15 28.10 26.75
CA LYS A 570 -6.38 29.31 27.11
C LYS A 570 -5.90 30.06 25.86
N ALA A 571 -5.32 29.37 24.88
CA ALA A 571 -4.87 30.00 23.63
C ALA A 571 -6.02 30.63 22.83
N VAL A 572 -7.16 29.95 22.73
CA VAL A 572 -8.37 30.48 22.08
C VAL A 572 -8.87 31.74 22.79
N ARG A 573 -8.87 31.75 24.12
CA ARG A 573 -9.23 32.95 24.91
C ARG A 573 -8.32 34.13 24.61
N VAL A 574 -7.01 33.89 24.53
CA VAL A 574 -6.03 34.92 24.15
C VAL A 574 -6.32 35.45 22.74
N ALA A 575 -6.52 34.56 21.76
CA ALA A 575 -6.86 34.97 20.41
C ALA A 575 -8.13 35.84 20.35
N ARG A 576 -9.18 35.44 21.08
CA ARG A 576 -10.46 36.18 21.16
C ARG A 576 -10.31 37.54 21.86
N SER A 577 -9.47 37.63 22.89
CA SER A 577 -9.17 38.91 23.58
C SER A 577 -8.47 39.93 22.68
N ARG A 578 -7.72 39.46 21.68
CA ARG A 578 -7.14 40.31 20.61
C ARG A 578 -8.06 40.49 19.39
N HIS A 579 -9.36 40.28 19.57
CA HIS A 579 -10.39 40.43 18.54
C HIS A 579 -10.24 39.50 17.33
N HIS A 580 -9.42 38.44 17.40
CA HIS A 580 -9.38 37.44 16.33
C HIS A 580 -10.63 36.56 16.38
N HIS A 581 -10.99 36.00 15.24
CA HIS A 581 -12.08 35.05 15.11
C HIS A 581 -11.53 33.64 15.11
N VAL A 582 -12.20 32.73 15.83
CA VAL A 582 -11.77 31.33 15.90
C VAL A 582 -12.93 30.42 15.47
N MET A 583 -12.63 29.47 14.59
CA MET A 583 -13.51 28.38 14.22
C MET A 583 -12.74 27.06 14.32
N VAL A 584 -13.43 26.03 14.78
CA VAL A 584 -12.90 24.67 14.89
C VAL A 584 -13.69 23.80 13.93
N VAL A 585 -12.97 23.06 13.10
CA VAL A 585 -13.49 22.09 12.14
C VAL A 585 -13.01 20.72 12.59
N VAL A 586 -13.94 19.85 12.97
CA VAL A 586 -13.67 18.53 13.53
C VAL A 586 -14.04 17.46 12.51
N PRO A 587 -13.17 16.47 12.22
CA PRO A 587 -13.54 15.35 11.36
C PRO A 587 -14.65 14.53 12.03
N TRP A 588 -15.66 14.13 11.25
CA TRP A 588 -16.73 13.29 11.76
C TRP A 588 -16.61 11.88 11.19
N PRO A 589 -16.54 10.83 12.04
CA PRO A 589 -16.53 9.44 11.58
C PRO A 589 -17.86 9.08 10.90
N ASP A 590 -17.81 8.34 9.79
CA ASP A 590 -19.01 8.03 9.00
C ASP A 590 -19.91 6.98 9.68
N ASP A 591 -19.35 6.17 10.57
CA ASP A 591 -20.02 5.16 11.38
C ASP A 591 -20.74 5.72 12.60
N VAL A 592 -20.43 6.96 12.99
CA VAL A 592 -21.07 7.66 14.11
C VAL A 592 -22.26 8.48 13.57
N PRO A 593 -23.51 8.12 13.90
CA PRO A 593 -24.67 8.93 13.48
C PRO A 593 -24.61 10.33 14.10
N PRO A 594 -25.14 11.36 13.42
CA PRO A 594 -25.22 12.70 14.00
C PRO A 594 -26.08 12.70 15.28
N PRO A 595 -25.75 13.55 16.28
CA PRO A 595 -26.61 13.78 17.44
C PRO A 595 -28.02 14.16 16.98
N GLY A 596 -29.04 13.46 17.47
CA GLY A 596 -30.45 13.69 17.11
C GLY A 596 -30.97 12.91 15.88
N ALA A 597 -30.11 12.29 15.05
CA ALA A 597 -30.57 11.43 13.94
C ALA A 597 -31.24 10.13 14.43
N ALA A 598 -30.82 9.64 15.61
CA ALA A 598 -31.47 8.50 16.27
C ALA A 598 -32.89 8.84 16.77
N ALA A 599 -33.20 10.11 17.04
CA ALA A 599 -34.53 10.54 17.48
C ALA A 599 -35.55 10.53 16.33
N ARG A 600 -35.15 10.92 15.11
CA ARG A 600 -36.05 10.95 13.93
C ARG A 600 -36.45 9.57 13.40
N LYS A 601 -35.69 8.51 13.71
CA LYS A 601 -36.09 7.13 13.39
C LYS A 601 -36.93 6.47 14.50
N ALA A 602 -37.06 7.15 15.64
CA ALA A 602 -37.83 6.72 16.80
C ALA A 602 -39.02 7.66 17.07
N ASP A 603 -39.48 8.42 16.07
CA ASP A 603 -40.76 9.12 16.10
C ASP A 603 -41.90 8.09 15.95
N GLY A 604 -42.11 7.41 17.07
CA GLY A 604 -43.22 6.54 17.43
C GLY A 604 -43.39 6.51 18.95
N GLU A 605 -42.29 6.69 19.71
CA GLU A 605 -42.33 6.83 21.17
C GLU A 605 -41.29 7.84 21.65
N ARG A 606 -41.75 8.94 22.27
CA ARG A 606 -40.88 9.86 23.01
C ARG A 606 -40.23 9.11 24.18
N PRO A 607 -38.90 9.04 24.31
CA PRO A 607 -38.29 8.52 25.51
C PRO A 607 -38.41 9.56 26.62
N THR A 608 -39.18 9.25 27.64
CA THR A 608 -39.27 10.06 28.86
C THR A 608 -37.94 10.01 29.61
N ALA A 609 -37.58 11.14 30.22
CA ALA A 609 -36.39 11.30 31.05
C ALA A 609 -36.52 10.48 32.35
N LYS A 610 -36.23 9.18 32.26
CA LYS A 610 -35.82 8.35 33.39
C LYS A 610 -34.58 7.59 32.96
N ALA A 611 -33.57 7.62 33.82
CA ALA A 611 -32.37 6.80 33.68
C ALA A 611 -32.78 5.34 33.45
N VAL A 612 -32.72 4.89 32.19
CA VAL A 612 -32.93 3.49 31.84
C VAL A 612 -31.69 2.74 32.36
N ARG A 613 -31.80 2.18 33.57
CA ARG A 613 -31.00 1.02 33.94
C ARG A 613 -31.31 -0.05 32.90
N LEU A 614 -30.30 -0.42 32.12
CA LEU A 614 -30.38 -1.49 31.13
C LEU A 614 -30.49 -2.83 31.86
N ASP A 615 -31.70 -3.23 32.25
CA ASP A 615 -32.04 -4.63 32.50
C ASP A 615 -32.31 -5.32 31.14
N VAL A 616 -31.29 -5.35 30.29
CA VAL A 616 -31.30 -6.19 29.09
C VAL A 616 -30.64 -7.51 29.48
N PRO A 617 -31.35 -8.66 29.41
CA PRO A 617 -30.75 -9.93 29.76
C PRO A 617 -29.52 -10.18 28.89
N LEU A 618 -28.40 -10.44 29.58
CA LEU A 618 -27.08 -10.74 29.02
C LEU A 618 -27.15 -11.92 28.04
N SER A 619 -27.41 -11.66 26.76
CA SER A 619 -27.20 -12.67 25.72
C SER A 619 -25.80 -12.51 25.15
N HIS A 620 -24.96 -13.53 25.35
CA HIS A 620 -23.57 -13.65 24.89
C HIS A 620 -23.36 -13.54 23.36
N ARG A 621 -24.37 -13.19 22.56
CA ARG A 621 -24.33 -13.40 21.11
C ARG A 621 -23.81 -12.24 20.26
N GLN A 622 -23.75 -10.98 20.74
CA GLN A 622 -23.25 -9.85 19.91
C GLN A 622 -22.55 -8.71 20.70
N PRO A 623 -21.41 -8.95 21.38
CA PRO A 623 -20.70 -7.92 22.15
C PRO A 623 -20.26 -6.69 21.31
N GLY A 624 -19.98 -6.87 20.02
CA GLY A 624 -19.53 -5.80 19.14
C GLY A 624 -20.54 -4.65 18.96
N LYS A 625 -21.85 -4.94 18.92
CA LYS A 625 -22.88 -3.90 18.80
C LYS A 625 -22.97 -3.02 20.04
N PHE A 626 -22.80 -3.61 21.22
CA PHE A 626 -22.81 -2.89 22.48
C PHE A 626 -21.61 -1.94 22.59
N ILE A 627 -20.42 -2.44 22.27
CA ILE A 627 -19.18 -1.64 22.25
C ILE A 627 -19.32 -0.48 21.28
N HIS A 628 -19.80 -0.73 20.05
CA HIS A 628 -20.04 0.32 19.06
C HIS A 628 -21.02 1.39 19.57
N LEU A 629 -22.13 0.99 20.20
CA LEU A 629 -23.13 1.93 20.73
C LEU A 629 -22.56 2.77 21.88
N ALA A 630 -21.78 2.15 22.77
CA ALA A 630 -21.11 2.85 23.88
C ALA A 630 -20.07 3.85 23.37
N LEU A 631 -19.22 3.45 22.41
CA LEU A 631 -18.24 4.32 21.76
C LEU A 631 -18.91 5.49 21.03
N THR A 632 -19.99 5.22 20.30
CA THR A 632 -20.80 6.24 19.60
C THR A 632 -21.34 7.28 20.58
N ARG A 633 -21.97 6.85 21.68
CA ARG A 633 -22.51 7.76 22.71
C ARG A 633 -21.40 8.55 23.38
N GLY A 634 -20.29 7.90 23.72
CA GLY A 634 -19.13 8.55 24.33
C GLY A 634 -18.49 9.60 23.43
N TYR A 635 -18.42 9.36 22.11
CA TYR A 635 -17.93 10.33 21.13
C TYR A 635 -18.88 11.54 21.02
N GLN A 636 -20.18 11.31 20.89
CA GLN A 636 -21.19 12.38 20.82
C GLN A 636 -21.18 13.27 22.08
N GLN A 637 -21.09 12.67 23.28
CA GLN A 637 -21.01 13.42 24.53
C GLN A 637 -19.75 14.29 24.62
N ARG A 638 -18.59 13.73 24.24
CA ARG A 638 -17.31 14.46 24.21
C ARG A 638 -17.33 15.60 23.18
N TYR A 639 -17.97 15.39 22.02
CA TYR A 639 -18.18 16.44 21.04
C TYR A 639 -19.05 17.58 21.56
N GLU A 640 -20.17 17.30 22.23
CA GLU A 640 -21.03 18.36 22.80
C GLU A 640 -20.35 19.10 23.96
N LYS A 641 -19.52 18.40 24.78
CA LYS A 641 -18.64 19.05 25.78
C LYS A 641 -17.68 20.03 25.10
N LEU A 642 -16.95 19.58 24.07
CA LEU A 642 -16.04 20.42 23.27
C LEU A 642 -16.76 21.64 22.69
N ARG A 643 -17.92 21.42 22.07
CA ARG A 643 -18.72 22.48 21.44
C ARG A 643 -19.18 23.52 22.47
N THR A 644 -19.60 23.08 23.66
CA THR A 644 -20.05 23.95 24.74
C THR A 644 -18.90 24.80 25.28
N GLU A 645 -17.74 24.20 25.54
CA GLU A 645 -16.55 24.92 26.02
C GLU A 645 -16.03 25.94 24.99
N MET A 646 -15.99 25.57 23.70
CA MET A 646 -15.59 26.49 22.64
C MET A 646 -16.61 27.63 22.45
N ALA A 647 -17.91 27.34 22.53
CA ALA A 647 -18.96 28.33 22.41
C ALA A 647 -18.90 29.38 23.53
N ARG A 648 -18.55 29.00 24.77
CA ARG A 648 -18.31 29.94 25.88
C ARG A 648 -17.20 30.96 25.58
N LEU A 649 -16.23 30.59 24.75
CA LEU A 649 -15.15 31.48 24.31
C LEU A 649 -15.51 32.25 23.02
N GLY A 650 -16.71 32.04 22.46
CA GLY A 650 -17.13 32.63 21.19
C GLY A 650 -16.46 32.00 19.96
N ALA A 651 -15.93 30.78 20.09
CA ALA A 651 -15.42 29.97 18.99
C ALA A 651 -16.49 28.98 18.50
N GLY A 652 -16.76 28.97 17.19
CA GLY A 652 -17.72 28.03 16.59
C GLY A 652 -17.07 26.68 16.31
N VAL A 653 -17.79 25.58 16.55
CA VAL A 653 -17.36 24.22 16.19
C VAL A 653 -18.27 23.67 15.09
N VAL A 654 -17.66 23.16 14.02
CA VAL A 654 -18.33 22.68 12.81
C VAL A 654 -17.82 21.28 12.46
N ARG A 655 -18.69 20.39 12.00
CA ARG A 655 -18.31 19.02 11.62
C ARG A 655 -18.00 18.93 10.14
N VAL A 656 -16.95 18.20 9.80
CA VAL A 656 -16.68 17.83 8.41
C VAL A 656 -17.81 16.91 7.90
N THR A 657 -18.11 17.00 6.61
CA THR A 657 -19.14 16.20 5.89
C THR A 657 -20.60 16.57 6.18
N LEU A 658 -20.97 16.93 7.42
CA LEU A 658 -22.36 17.20 7.81
C LEU A 658 -22.78 18.67 7.69
N ASP A 659 -21.88 19.61 7.99
CA ASP A 659 -22.23 21.01 8.23
C ASP A 659 -21.71 21.97 7.15
N ASP A 660 -21.23 21.46 6.00
CA ASP A 660 -20.55 22.25 4.95
C ASP A 660 -19.54 23.27 5.55
N PRO A 661 -18.41 22.79 6.09
CA PRO A 661 -17.47 23.62 6.84
C PRO A 661 -16.88 24.76 6.01
N VAL A 662 -16.74 24.57 4.69
CA VAL A 662 -16.26 25.61 3.78
C VAL A 662 -17.23 26.77 3.78
N ARG A 663 -18.53 26.51 3.63
CA ARG A 663 -19.57 27.55 3.67
C ARG A 663 -19.61 28.27 5.02
N ALA A 664 -19.54 27.54 6.13
CA ALA A 664 -19.57 28.15 7.46
C ALA A 664 -18.39 29.12 7.68
N VAL A 665 -17.20 28.77 7.17
CA VAL A 665 -16.01 29.62 7.20
C VAL A 665 -16.16 30.84 6.28
N LEU A 666 -16.68 30.64 5.06
CA LEU A 666 -16.96 31.76 4.13
C LEU A 666 -17.98 32.74 4.70
N ASP A 667 -19.06 32.27 5.32
CA ASP A 667 -20.05 33.12 6.01
C ASP A 667 -19.42 33.87 7.21
N ARG A 668 -18.33 33.36 7.80
CA ARG A 668 -17.56 34.06 8.84
C ARG A 668 -16.65 35.13 8.24
N ILE A 669 -16.01 34.85 7.09
CA ILE A 669 -15.22 35.82 6.32
C ILE A 669 -16.12 36.98 5.87
N ASP A 670 -17.31 36.69 5.35
CA ASP A 670 -18.28 37.72 4.95
C ASP A 670 -18.70 38.60 6.12
N ARG A 671 -18.90 38.01 7.32
CA ARG A 671 -19.17 38.79 8.54
C ARG A 671 -18.02 39.69 8.94
N LEU A 672 -16.77 39.23 8.80
CA LEU A 672 -15.57 40.05 9.04
C LEU A 672 -15.48 41.24 8.08
N ARG A 673 -15.97 41.07 6.85
CA ARG A 673 -16.07 42.12 5.83
C ARG A 673 -17.29 43.04 6.04
N GLY A 674 -18.14 42.77 7.02
CA GLY A 674 -19.40 43.49 7.23
C GLY A 674 -20.47 43.19 6.16
N MET A 675 -20.33 42.09 5.41
CA MET A 675 -21.20 41.70 4.30
C MET A 675 -22.22 40.63 4.68
N ARG A 676 -23.14 40.89 5.62
CA ARG A 676 -24.55 40.41 5.51
C ARG A 676 -25.48 40.92 6.59
N SER A 677 -26.72 41.16 6.15
CA SER A 677 -27.92 41.42 6.94
C SER A 677 -28.25 40.26 7.86
N ARG A 678 -28.87 40.59 9.00
CA ARG A 678 -29.69 39.66 9.78
C ARG A 678 -30.62 38.91 8.81
N ARG A 679 -30.55 37.58 8.82
CA ARG A 679 -31.67 36.71 8.43
C ARG A 679 -32.15 36.05 9.70
#